data_AF-A0A959E9P3-F1
#
_entry.id   AF-A0A959E9P3-F1
#
_cell.length_a   1.000
_cell.length_b   1.000
_cell.length_c   1.000
_cell.angle_alpha   90.00
_cell.angle_beta   90.00
_cell.angle_gamma   90.00
#
_symmetry.space_group_name_H-M   'P 1'
#
loop_
_entity.id
_entity.type
_entity.pdbx_description
1 polymer ?
#
loop_
_entity_poly.entity_id
_entity_poly.type
_entity_poly.pdbx_seq_one_letter_code
_entity_poly.pdbx_strand_id
1 'polypeptide(L)'
;MAATKKQLFSFFILSFILTHGLSAQDTTIVQTLTWQSDNRSGFYLFPEEPGAQYEKILMRYNMRCHDNAVGSGNVGCREWDYSCNTFITDPSMVDSTRATHPDYVIPGYPGDTFPYTGQPTYTYRQYGQYDILYGAVAGENEQEVLPSDFGIPITLGNPTGKMFFLYTAEELQLIASQGNPLTKLGFHVLEAGDGVAFLRFRLKPTSLTALSVENPPAEEGFTEVYFRNTTFNPGFNLIPIRPFVWDGASNLLLELSYTNSAGGQPVVLANNQASFSSQVAASGADRFLEFNGYGAVMPPAAVFENINQEITISFWCYGDPDNLPVNSSILEGNDANKQRQINVHLPWSNSRVYWDCGNDGGGYDRIEKDANPEDFAGHWNHWAFTKNAATGEMKMYLNGQLWHSGTGKVKPIDIQDFTIGSAVLSGNNYYGAIDEFRIWKKALSEQDIQSWMFRSLSPAHPEWGELAGYYPFDEALGTIAIDASSNGQDAPLFGAPPRRSHRGAALFKGFYSSFERPALTFIAGSYAEDPIEVTSTVVDSTQNAPYAIIRYGIDGNNALVALDTQFSWWATAQLLLDEQGNLLDTYPVAAEGSITPGMLAYYQKQDAKFELLSLVTPYGNGLSLGAQGKTFWFDVTDYASVLRGEKFLSVELGGQYQEELDIRFYFIKGTPPRDVLGIQNIWPFRRGWFDQIQDDRFFEPRQLPLRA
;
A
#
# COMPACT_ATOMS: atom_id res chain seq x y z
N MET A 1 101.15 31.98 -22.23
CA MET A 1 102.11 31.11 -21.53
C MET A 1 101.56 29.69 -21.61
N ALA A 2 101.93 28.88 -22.59
CA ALA A 2 103.20 28.12 -22.65
C ALA A 2 103.39 27.25 -21.39
N ALA A 3 103.59 25.93 -21.43
CA ALA A 3 103.61 24.94 -22.51
C ALA A 3 103.74 23.53 -21.88
N THR A 4 103.23 22.49 -22.56
CA THR A 4 103.79 21.12 -22.70
C THR A 4 103.94 20.22 -21.45
N LYS A 5 103.67 18.89 -21.44
CA LYS A 5 104.04 17.79 -22.35
C LYS A 5 103.23 16.52 -21.93
N LYS A 6 102.48 15.87 -22.84
CA LYS A 6 102.73 14.54 -23.48
C LYS A 6 102.91 13.30 -22.57
N GLN A 7 101.91 12.40 -22.69
CA GLN A 7 101.95 10.93 -22.92
C GLN A 7 103.02 10.06 -22.20
N LEU A 8 102.57 8.96 -21.56
CA LEU A 8 102.93 7.60 -21.99
C LEU A 8 101.99 6.52 -21.40
N PHE A 9 101.62 5.58 -22.28
CA PHE A 9 100.93 4.31 -22.03
C PHE A 9 101.73 3.39 -21.09
N SER A 10 101.04 2.62 -20.24
CA SER A 10 101.40 1.22 -19.99
C SER A 10 100.22 0.43 -19.40
N PHE A 11 99.85 -0.61 -20.12
CA PHE A 11 98.86 -1.64 -19.83
C PHE A 11 99.37 -2.55 -18.70
N PHE A 12 98.53 -2.84 -17.70
CA PHE A 12 98.55 -4.14 -17.03
C PHE A 12 97.14 -4.50 -16.56
N ILE A 13 96.65 -5.62 -17.09
CA ILE A 13 95.33 -6.20 -16.89
C ILE A 13 95.33 -7.12 -15.66
N LEU A 14 94.16 -7.20 -15.03
CA LEU A 14 93.59 -8.28 -14.19
C LEU A 14 93.73 -8.18 -12.67
N SER A 15 92.68 -7.67 -12.01
CA SER A 15 91.70 -8.51 -11.28
C SER A 15 90.68 -7.59 -10.59
N PHE A 16 89.49 -7.44 -11.17
CA PHE A 16 88.35 -6.79 -10.52
C PHE A 16 87.30 -7.86 -10.23
N ILE A 17 87.10 -8.16 -8.95
CA ILE A 17 85.96 -8.92 -8.47
C ILE A 17 84.73 -8.03 -8.67
N LEU A 18 83.86 -8.40 -9.61
CA LEU A 18 82.56 -7.78 -9.81
C LEU A 18 81.62 -8.29 -8.71
N THR A 19 81.53 -7.57 -7.60
CA THR A 19 80.40 -7.70 -6.66
C THR A 19 79.16 -7.15 -7.37
N HIS A 20 78.28 -8.05 -7.83
CA HIS A 20 76.92 -7.69 -8.20
C HIS A 20 76.17 -7.34 -6.90
N GLY A 21 75.85 -6.05 -6.72
CA GLY A 21 74.87 -5.64 -5.73
C GLY A 21 73.50 -6.17 -6.15
N LEU A 22 72.99 -7.18 -5.45
CA LEU A 22 71.58 -7.54 -5.46
C LEU A 22 70.81 -6.36 -4.87
N SER A 23 70.10 -5.59 -5.70
CA SER A 23 69.05 -4.71 -5.23
C SER A 23 67.88 -5.62 -4.83
N ALA A 24 67.55 -5.64 -3.54
CA ALA A 24 66.35 -6.32 -3.06
C ALA A 24 65.14 -5.64 -3.68
N GLN A 25 64.34 -6.39 -4.43
CA GLN A 25 63.11 -5.91 -5.02
C GLN A 25 62.07 -5.71 -3.91
N ASP A 26 61.83 -4.45 -3.54
CA ASP A 26 60.86 -4.09 -2.51
C ASP A 26 59.45 -4.48 -2.98
N THR A 27 58.82 -5.41 -2.26
CA THR A 27 57.51 -5.97 -2.59
C THR A 27 56.52 -5.66 -1.48
N THR A 28 55.47 -4.89 -1.78
CA THR A 28 54.39 -4.62 -0.85
C THR A 28 53.30 -5.69 -0.98
N ILE A 29 52.89 -6.30 0.14
CA ILE A 29 51.85 -7.34 0.14
C ILE A 29 50.57 -6.78 0.77
N VAL A 30 49.47 -6.87 0.04
CA VAL A 30 48.12 -6.55 0.54
C VAL A 30 47.36 -7.86 0.76
N GLN A 31 47.02 -8.18 2.01
CA GLN A 31 46.08 -9.25 2.32
C GLN A 31 44.66 -8.73 2.16
N THR A 32 43.83 -9.44 1.39
CA THR A 32 42.41 -9.09 1.24
C THR A 32 41.53 -10.12 1.94
N LEU A 33 41.07 -11.16 1.24
CA LEU A 33 40.34 -12.28 1.83
C LEU A 33 41.30 -13.30 2.45
N THR A 34 40.87 -13.94 3.53
CA THR A 34 41.53 -15.10 4.16
C THR A 34 40.54 -16.26 4.24
N TRP A 35 41.01 -17.49 4.47
CA TRP A 35 40.12 -18.64 4.63
C TRP A 35 39.08 -18.47 5.75
N GLN A 36 39.39 -17.63 6.75
CA GLN A 36 38.52 -17.32 7.88
C GLN A 36 37.55 -16.16 7.62
N SER A 37 37.62 -15.53 6.45
CA SER A 37 36.69 -14.44 6.13
C SER A 37 35.29 -15.03 6.02
N ASP A 38 34.33 -14.53 6.80
CA ASP A 38 32.93 -14.98 6.68
C ASP A 38 32.26 -14.32 5.47
N ASN A 39 32.64 -13.08 5.19
CA ASN A 39 32.22 -12.33 4.01
C ASN A 39 33.19 -12.56 2.84
N ARG A 40 32.66 -12.54 1.62
CA ARG A 40 33.42 -12.69 0.37
C ARG A 40 33.59 -11.36 -0.35
N SER A 41 33.65 -10.29 0.44
CA SER A 41 33.80 -8.92 -0.01
C SER A 41 34.23 -8.01 1.14
N GLY A 42 34.85 -6.87 0.83
CA GLY A 42 35.24 -5.87 1.81
C GLY A 42 36.02 -4.71 1.22
N PHE A 43 36.20 -3.65 2.01
CA PHE A 43 37.11 -2.55 1.67
C PHE A 43 38.54 -2.90 2.06
N TYR A 44 39.47 -2.63 1.15
CA TYR A 44 40.89 -2.88 1.33
C TYR A 44 41.70 -1.69 0.85
N LEU A 45 42.77 -1.37 1.59
CA LEU A 45 43.69 -0.30 1.26
C LEU A 45 44.84 -0.85 0.40
N PHE A 46 44.89 -0.41 -0.86
CA PHE A 46 45.98 -0.70 -1.78
C PHE A 46 47.05 0.41 -1.77
N PRO A 47 48.32 0.10 -2.10
CA PRO A 47 49.41 1.06 -2.05
C PRO A 47 49.15 2.29 -2.92
N GLU A 48 49.40 3.47 -2.35
CA GLU A 48 49.24 4.75 -3.03
C GLU A 48 50.48 5.62 -2.79
N GLU A 49 51.62 5.16 -3.31
CA GLU A 49 52.88 5.90 -3.26
C GLU A 49 53.02 6.79 -4.52
N PRO A 50 53.10 8.12 -4.39
CA PRO A 50 53.31 9.01 -5.53
C PRO A 50 54.58 8.67 -6.32
N GLY A 51 54.44 8.37 -7.60
CA GLY A 51 55.55 8.00 -8.49
C GLY A 51 56.05 6.56 -8.36
N ALA A 52 55.41 5.71 -7.55
CA ALA A 52 55.75 4.30 -7.50
C ALA A 52 55.43 3.60 -8.84
N GLN A 53 56.38 2.79 -9.29
CA GLN A 53 56.26 1.93 -10.46
C GLN A 53 56.38 0.48 -10.02
N TYR A 54 55.46 -0.34 -10.50
CA TYR A 54 55.43 -1.77 -10.23
C TYR A 54 55.80 -2.53 -11.50
N GLU A 55 56.85 -3.33 -11.45
CA GLU A 55 57.18 -4.26 -12.53
C GLU A 55 56.03 -5.25 -12.72
N LYS A 56 55.48 -5.74 -11.60
CA LYS A 56 54.33 -6.63 -11.56
C LYS A 56 53.42 -6.36 -10.37
N ILE A 57 52.13 -6.55 -10.58
CA ILE A 57 51.15 -6.73 -9.53
C ILE A 57 50.59 -8.14 -9.67
N LEU A 58 50.94 -9.03 -8.74
CA LEU A 58 50.49 -10.41 -8.77
C LEU A 58 49.36 -10.63 -7.77
N MET A 59 48.22 -11.10 -8.25
CA MET A 59 47.13 -11.60 -7.41
C MET A 59 47.35 -13.09 -7.14
N ARG A 60 47.66 -13.41 -5.90
CA ARG A 60 47.69 -14.77 -5.38
C ARG A 60 46.30 -15.16 -4.94
N TYR A 61 45.70 -16.11 -5.66
CA TYR A 61 44.38 -16.64 -5.36
C TYR A 61 44.54 -18.07 -4.83
N ASN A 62 44.40 -18.26 -3.52
CA ASN A 62 44.48 -19.58 -2.90
C ASN A 62 43.08 -20.08 -2.52
N MET A 63 42.79 -21.33 -2.86
CA MET A 63 41.49 -21.95 -2.65
C MET A 63 41.65 -23.28 -1.91
N ARG A 64 40.78 -23.52 -0.92
CA ARG A 64 40.74 -24.75 -0.13
C ARG A 64 39.29 -25.25 0.02
N CYS A 65 39.12 -26.57 0.06
CA CYS A 65 37.85 -27.21 0.43
C CYS A 65 37.44 -26.81 1.85
N HIS A 66 36.14 -26.67 2.10
CA HIS A 66 35.61 -26.40 3.45
C HIS A 66 36.12 -27.42 4.46
N ASP A 67 36.59 -26.92 5.61
CA ASP A 67 37.14 -27.71 6.72
C ASP A 67 38.31 -28.63 6.32
N ASN A 68 38.90 -28.42 5.14
CA ASN A 68 39.83 -29.38 4.52
C ASN A 68 39.26 -30.82 4.46
N ALA A 69 37.94 -30.93 4.38
CA ALA A 69 37.25 -32.21 4.24
C ALA A 69 37.27 -32.69 2.78
N VAL A 70 37.04 -33.99 2.60
CA VAL A 70 36.90 -34.64 1.28
C VAL A 70 35.58 -35.41 1.30
N GLY A 71 34.69 -35.12 0.35
CA GLY A 71 33.34 -35.66 0.36
C GLY A 71 32.59 -35.44 -0.94
N SER A 72 31.26 -35.45 -0.84
CA SER A 72 30.32 -35.23 -1.95
C SER A 72 29.19 -34.32 -1.48
N GLY A 73 28.47 -33.71 -2.43
CA GLY A 73 27.43 -32.73 -2.13
C GLY A 73 28.01 -31.49 -1.41
N ASN A 74 27.65 -31.32 -0.13
CA ASN A 74 28.04 -30.16 0.69
C ASN A 74 29.26 -30.40 1.59
N VAL A 75 29.93 -31.55 1.49
CA VAL A 75 31.08 -31.90 2.35
C VAL A 75 32.39 -31.74 1.60
N GLY A 76 33.30 -30.91 2.13
CA GLY A 76 34.59 -30.62 1.50
C GLY A 76 34.43 -29.62 0.35
N CYS A 77 35.10 -29.90 -0.78
CA CYS A 77 34.87 -29.14 -2.00
C CYS A 77 33.51 -29.51 -2.58
N ARG A 78 32.75 -28.53 -3.04
CA ARG A 78 31.38 -28.77 -3.50
C ARG A 78 31.37 -29.37 -4.90
N GLU A 79 30.31 -30.12 -5.19
CA GLU A 79 30.26 -31.02 -6.35
C GLU A 79 30.25 -30.31 -7.71
N TRP A 80 29.66 -29.11 -7.77
CA TRP A 80 29.43 -28.38 -9.02
C TRP A 80 30.54 -27.40 -9.36
N ASP A 81 30.64 -27.06 -10.64
CA ASP A 81 31.42 -25.93 -11.10
C ASP A 81 30.70 -24.63 -10.76
N TYR A 82 31.45 -23.68 -10.20
CA TYR A 82 30.91 -22.38 -9.84
C TYR A 82 31.76 -21.26 -10.38
N SER A 83 31.11 -20.18 -10.79
CA SER A 83 31.78 -18.95 -11.21
C SER A 83 32.17 -18.13 -9.99
N CYS A 84 33.47 -17.88 -9.85
CA CYS A 84 34.11 -17.04 -8.84
C CYS A 84 34.71 -15.83 -9.55
N ASN A 85 33.90 -14.82 -9.81
CA ASN A 85 34.35 -13.61 -10.48
C ASN A 85 34.81 -12.61 -9.42
N THR A 86 36.07 -12.19 -9.49
CA THR A 86 36.66 -11.23 -8.54
C THR A 86 36.59 -9.83 -9.11
N PHE A 87 35.97 -8.91 -8.37
CA PHE A 87 35.79 -7.52 -8.77
C PHE A 87 36.53 -6.56 -7.85
N ILE A 88 36.91 -5.41 -8.42
CA ILE A 88 37.26 -4.20 -7.69
C ILE A 88 36.27 -3.10 -8.06
N THR A 89 35.63 -2.51 -7.07
CA THR A 89 34.81 -1.31 -7.21
C THR A 89 35.59 -0.10 -6.68
N ASP A 90 35.67 0.93 -7.51
CA ASP A 90 36.33 2.19 -7.20
C ASP A 90 35.31 3.32 -7.01
N PRO A 91 35.07 3.77 -5.76
CA PRO A 91 34.11 4.83 -5.48
C PRO A 91 34.56 6.21 -5.97
N SER A 92 35.83 6.36 -6.38
CA SER A 92 36.33 7.63 -6.94
C SER A 92 36.07 7.77 -8.44
N MET A 93 35.60 6.70 -9.10
CA MET A 93 35.29 6.69 -10.52
C MET A 93 33.82 6.38 -10.75
N VAL A 94 33.22 7.04 -11.72
CA VAL A 94 31.80 6.89 -12.05
C VAL A 94 31.67 6.18 -13.39
N ASP A 95 30.91 5.09 -13.41
CA ASP A 95 30.37 4.50 -14.63
C ASP A 95 28.91 4.92 -14.79
N SER A 96 28.40 4.84 -16.01
CA SER A 96 27.02 5.21 -16.28
C SER A 96 26.34 4.25 -17.23
N THR A 97 25.04 4.04 -17.10
CA THR A 97 24.22 3.27 -18.05
C THR A 97 23.10 4.11 -18.60
N ARG A 98 22.87 4.02 -19.91
CA ARG A 98 21.67 4.58 -20.51
C ARG A 98 20.42 3.96 -19.86
N ALA A 99 19.50 4.83 -19.48
CA ALA A 99 18.20 4.47 -18.94
C ALA A 99 17.15 5.37 -19.59
N THR A 100 15.89 4.94 -19.53
CA THR A 100 14.78 5.71 -20.08
C THR A 100 13.64 5.79 -19.08
N HIS A 101 12.91 6.90 -19.12
CA HIS A 101 11.72 7.12 -18.30
C HIS A 101 10.70 7.95 -19.10
N PRO A 102 9.39 7.72 -18.94
CA PRO A 102 8.39 8.59 -19.54
C PRO A 102 8.58 10.06 -19.09
N ASP A 103 8.39 11.03 -19.98
CA ASP A 103 8.39 12.45 -19.61
C ASP A 103 7.12 12.85 -18.83
N TYR A 104 6.06 12.04 -18.91
CA TYR A 104 4.86 12.13 -18.10
C TYR A 104 4.47 10.76 -17.54
N VAL A 105 4.06 10.74 -16.27
CA VAL A 105 3.41 9.59 -15.63
C VAL A 105 2.04 10.06 -15.14
N ILE A 106 1.00 9.32 -15.52
CA ILE A 106 -0.40 9.60 -15.16
C ILE A 106 -0.92 8.35 -14.45
N PRO A 107 -0.72 8.22 -13.13
CA PRO A 107 -1.05 7.00 -12.40
C PRO A 107 -2.54 6.67 -12.50
N GLY A 108 -2.86 5.38 -12.62
CA GLY A 108 -4.23 4.89 -12.76
C GLY A 108 -4.87 5.12 -14.13
N TYR A 109 -4.18 5.76 -15.08
CA TYR A 109 -4.68 5.91 -16.45
C TYR A 109 -4.22 4.73 -17.33
N PRO A 110 -5.15 3.97 -17.94
CA PRO A 110 -4.78 2.77 -18.69
C PRO A 110 -4.39 3.03 -20.16
N GLY A 111 -4.54 4.26 -20.66
CA GLY A 111 -4.32 4.59 -22.08
C GLY A 111 -2.95 5.21 -22.37
N ASP A 112 -2.55 5.19 -23.65
CA ASP A 112 -1.29 5.78 -24.12
C ASP A 112 -1.36 7.30 -24.32
N THR A 113 -2.56 7.86 -24.48
CA THR A 113 -2.78 9.29 -24.70
C THR A 113 -3.92 9.74 -23.83
N PHE A 114 -3.64 10.60 -22.86
CA PHE A 114 -4.60 11.10 -21.88
C PHE A 114 -5.29 12.38 -22.36
N PRO A 115 -6.54 12.31 -22.85
CA PRO A 115 -7.31 13.52 -23.12
C PRO A 115 -7.77 14.12 -21.79
N TYR A 116 -7.49 15.40 -21.56
CA TYR A 116 -7.77 16.06 -20.30
C TYR A 116 -8.72 17.25 -20.44
N THR A 117 -9.38 17.58 -19.34
CA THR A 117 -10.10 18.84 -19.14
C THR A 117 -9.78 19.40 -17.75
N GLY A 118 -9.66 20.73 -17.65
CA GLY A 118 -9.56 21.43 -16.38
C GLY A 118 -10.90 21.55 -15.63
N GLN A 119 -12.01 21.16 -16.25
CA GLN A 119 -13.33 21.17 -15.63
C GLN A 119 -13.60 19.87 -14.87
N PRO A 120 -14.17 19.92 -13.66
CA PRO A 120 -14.65 18.73 -12.95
C PRO A 120 -15.59 17.89 -13.80
N THR A 121 -15.35 16.58 -13.84
CA THR A 121 -16.31 15.61 -14.38
C THR A 121 -17.07 14.93 -13.23
N TYR A 122 -18.22 14.36 -13.55
CA TYR A 122 -19.15 13.75 -12.58
C TYR A 122 -19.68 12.43 -13.12
N THR A 123 -19.91 11.49 -12.23
CA THR A 123 -20.78 10.33 -12.45
C THR A 123 -22.16 10.64 -11.85
N TYR A 124 -23.21 10.51 -12.66
CA TYR A 124 -24.59 10.76 -12.26
C TYR A 124 -25.29 9.45 -11.91
N ARG A 125 -26.17 9.49 -10.91
CA ARG A 125 -27.06 8.38 -10.56
C ARG A 125 -28.51 8.83 -10.58
N GLN A 126 -29.34 8.08 -11.28
CA GLN A 126 -30.78 8.30 -11.35
C GLN A 126 -31.49 7.37 -10.37
N TYR A 127 -32.36 7.96 -9.56
CA TYR A 127 -33.19 7.26 -8.59
C TYR A 127 -34.67 7.38 -8.99
N GLY A 128 -35.36 6.25 -9.05
CA GLY A 128 -36.82 6.23 -9.17
C GLY A 128 -37.46 6.45 -7.81
N GLN A 129 -38.07 7.61 -7.61
CA GLN A 129 -38.86 7.94 -6.42
C GLN A 129 -40.34 7.79 -6.74
N TYR A 130 -41.17 7.42 -5.77
CA TYR A 130 -42.58 7.13 -6.04
C TYR A 130 -43.55 7.69 -5.00
N ASP A 131 -44.75 8.00 -5.50
CA ASP A 131 -45.92 8.36 -4.74
C ASP A 131 -46.98 7.28 -4.83
N ILE A 132 -47.57 6.91 -3.69
CA ILE A 132 -48.65 5.94 -3.61
C ILE A 132 -49.96 6.69 -3.40
N LEU A 133 -50.85 6.59 -4.37
CA LEU A 133 -52.18 7.19 -4.35
C LEU A 133 -53.20 6.10 -4.05
N TYR A 134 -53.85 6.21 -2.90
CA TYR A 134 -54.97 5.35 -2.52
C TYR A 134 -56.29 5.99 -2.96
N GLY A 135 -57.19 5.14 -3.46
CA GLY A 135 -58.56 5.51 -3.81
C GLY A 135 -59.48 5.66 -2.60
N ALA A 136 -60.77 5.42 -2.79
CA ALA A 136 -61.74 5.55 -1.71
C ALA A 136 -61.52 4.47 -0.62
N VAL A 137 -61.50 4.90 0.65
CA VAL A 137 -61.35 3.99 1.80
C VAL A 137 -62.58 3.09 1.91
N ALA A 138 -62.36 1.78 1.83
CA ALA A 138 -63.40 0.78 2.08
C ALA A 138 -63.43 0.37 3.58
N GLY A 139 -62.26 0.36 4.22
CA GLY A 139 -62.13 0.19 5.66
C GLY A 139 -60.68 0.37 6.12
N GLU A 140 -60.47 1.12 7.19
CA GLU A 140 -59.17 1.37 7.81
C GLU A 140 -59.26 1.14 9.30
N ASN A 141 -58.18 0.59 9.86
CA ASN A 141 -57.94 0.59 11.29
C ASN A 141 -56.57 1.22 11.51
N GLU A 142 -56.46 1.99 12.59
CA GLU A 142 -55.22 2.59 13.02
C GLU A 142 -54.83 2.07 14.41
N GLN A 143 -53.53 1.96 14.62
CA GLN A 143 -52.95 1.74 15.93
C GLN A 143 -51.87 2.79 16.14
N GLU A 144 -52.04 3.57 17.20
CA GLU A 144 -51.05 4.56 17.62
C GLU A 144 -50.15 3.97 18.70
N VAL A 145 -48.84 4.19 18.55
CA VAL A 145 -47.84 4.01 19.59
C VAL A 145 -47.52 5.40 20.14
N LEU A 146 -48.18 5.71 21.26
CA LEU A 146 -48.26 7.07 21.80
C LEU A 146 -46.88 7.67 22.14
N PRO A 147 -46.72 8.99 22.00
CA PRO A 147 -45.52 9.68 22.49
C PRO A 147 -45.30 9.49 23.99
N SER A 148 -44.03 9.48 24.42
CA SER A 148 -43.69 9.55 25.85
C SER A 148 -43.49 11.01 26.29
N ASP A 149 -43.91 11.34 27.52
CA ASP A 149 -43.71 12.69 28.10
C ASP A 149 -42.24 13.00 28.40
N PHE A 150 -41.40 11.96 28.43
CA PHE A 150 -39.97 12.04 28.72
C PHE A 150 -39.24 11.16 27.70
N GLY A 151 -38.34 11.75 26.91
CA GLY A 151 -37.45 11.02 26.01
C GLY A 151 -36.70 11.95 25.05
N ILE A 152 -35.70 11.40 24.35
CA ILE A 152 -34.89 12.14 23.37
C ILE A 152 -35.59 12.10 22.00
N PRO A 153 -35.95 13.25 21.41
CA PRO A 153 -36.57 13.28 20.08
C PRO A 153 -35.68 12.64 19.00
N ILE A 154 -36.31 12.00 18.02
CA ILE A 154 -35.60 11.46 16.85
C ILE A 154 -35.41 12.59 15.83
N THR A 155 -34.17 12.85 15.42
CA THR A 155 -33.84 13.95 14.51
C THR A 155 -33.31 13.46 13.16
N LEU A 156 -33.76 14.10 12.08
CA LEU A 156 -33.38 13.79 10.70
C LEU A 156 -32.59 14.95 10.06
N GLY A 157 -31.60 15.50 10.76
CA GLY A 157 -30.83 16.67 10.32
C GLY A 157 -29.40 16.41 9.87
N ASN A 158 -28.87 15.20 10.11
CA ASN A 158 -27.51 14.85 9.72
C ASN A 158 -27.39 14.69 8.20
N PRO A 159 -26.17 14.68 7.62
CA PRO A 159 -25.99 14.38 6.20
C PRO A 159 -26.52 13.01 5.81
N THR A 160 -26.34 12.01 6.66
CA THR A 160 -26.90 10.67 6.44
C THR A 160 -27.42 10.05 7.72
N GLY A 161 -28.34 9.09 7.57
CA GLY A 161 -28.77 8.26 8.68
C GLY A 161 -29.39 6.94 8.22
N LYS A 162 -29.25 5.92 9.07
CA LYS A 162 -29.89 4.61 8.99
C LYS A 162 -30.29 4.17 10.38
N MET A 163 -31.56 3.86 10.56
CA MET A 163 -32.14 3.56 11.87
C MET A 163 -33.12 2.41 11.74
N PHE A 164 -33.05 1.48 12.67
CA PHE A 164 -33.99 0.39 12.84
C PHE A 164 -34.81 0.64 14.09
N PHE A 165 -36.12 0.48 13.98
CA PHE A 165 -37.08 0.62 15.07
C PHE A 165 -37.89 -0.67 15.22
N LEU A 166 -38.03 -1.15 16.45
CA LEU A 166 -38.81 -2.35 16.78
C LEU A 166 -40.14 -1.97 17.41
N TYR A 167 -41.23 -2.55 16.88
CA TYR A 167 -42.58 -2.47 17.42
C TYR A 167 -43.12 -3.88 17.65
N THR A 168 -43.69 -4.15 18.83
CA THR A 168 -44.14 -5.51 19.15
C THR A 168 -45.52 -5.80 18.56
N ALA A 169 -45.81 -7.07 18.28
CA ALA A 169 -47.15 -7.47 17.84
C ALA A 169 -48.23 -7.13 18.90
N GLU A 170 -47.86 -7.13 20.18
CA GLU A 170 -48.74 -6.72 21.29
C GLU A 170 -49.11 -5.23 21.22
N GLU A 171 -48.17 -4.38 20.82
CA GLU A 171 -48.43 -2.95 20.58
C GLU A 171 -49.31 -2.71 19.34
N LEU A 172 -49.36 -3.68 18.42
CA LEU A 172 -50.02 -3.58 17.12
C LEU A 172 -51.33 -4.38 17.01
N GLN A 173 -51.93 -4.79 18.14
CA GLN A 173 -53.07 -5.72 18.17
C GLN A 173 -54.31 -5.26 17.42
N LEU A 174 -54.64 -3.96 17.40
CA LEU A 174 -55.86 -3.48 16.73
C LEU A 174 -55.81 -3.70 15.21
N ILE A 175 -54.64 -3.46 14.60
CA ILE A 175 -54.43 -3.66 13.16
C ILE A 175 -54.06 -5.09 12.80
N ALA A 176 -53.52 -5.88 13.73
CA ALA A 176 -53.22 -7.30 13.55
C ALA A 176 -54.46 -8.16 13.28
N SER A 177 -55.61 -7.80 13.86
CA SER A 177 -56.79 -8.65 13.96
C SER A 177 -57.61 -8.84 12.67
N GLN A 178 -57.35 -8.05 11.61
CA GLN A 178 -58.20 -8.01 10.42
C GLN A 178 -57.55 -8.50 9.11
N GLY A 179 -56.23 -8.73 9.09
CA GLY A 179 -55.52 -9.26 7.91
C GLY A 179 -55.41 -8.29 6.73
N ASN A 180 -55.71 -7.00 6.91
CA ASN A 180 -55.48 -5.98 5.89
C ASN A 180 -54.00 -5.57 5.85
N PRO A 181 -53.46 -5.21 4.66
CA PRO A 181 -52.09 -4.73 4.56
C PRO A 181 -51.91 -3.37 5.26
N LEU A 182 -50.71 -3.13 5.78
CA LEU A 182 -50.28 -1.79 6.18
C LEU A 182 -50.17 -0.91 4.94
N THR A 183 -50.79 0.26 4.98
CA THR A 183 -50.92 1.14 3.81
C THR A 183 -50.49 2.57 4.08
N LYS A 184 -50.42 3.00 5.35
CA LYS A 184 -49.92 4.32 5.73
C LYS A 184 -49.16 4.28 7.06
N LEU A 185 -48.20 5.18 7.20
CA LEU A 185 -47.48 5.46 8.44
C LEU A 185 -47.71 6.92 8.86
N GLY A 186 -48.15 7.14 10.09
CA GLY A 186 -48.42 8.46 10.65
C GLY A 186 -47.32 8.90 11.62
N PHE A 187 -46.66 10.02 11.33
CA PHE A 187 -45.60 10.59 12.15
C PHE A 187 -46.07 11.90 12.79
N HIS A 188 -45.88 12.03 14.10
CA HIS A 188 -46.00 13.31 14.77
C HIS A 188 -44.68 14.08 14.69
N VAL A 189 -44.71 15.23 14.03
CA VAL A 189 -43.55 16.08 13.79
C VAL A 189 -43.62 17.29 14.71
N LEU A 190 -42.64 17.43 15.60
CA LEU A 190 -42.52 18.54 16.54
C LEU A 190 -41.96 19.78 15.83
N GLU A 191 -40.92 19.58 15.01
CA GLU A 191 -40.30 20.62 14.21
C GLU A 191 -40.13 20.10 12.79
N ALA A 192 -40.60 20.86 11.81
CA ALA A 192 -40.60 20.44 10.41
C ALA A 192 -39.22 20.45 9.76
N GLY A 193 -38.25 21.16 10.34
CA GLY A 193 -36.89 21.28 9.82
C GLY A 193 -36.81 21.67 8.34
N ASP A 194 -35.73 21.24 7.71
CA ASP A 194 -35.58 21.18 6.26
C ASP A 194 -36.20 19.88 5.70
N GLY A 195 -36.39 19.79 4.38
CA GLY A 195 -36.83 18.54 3.75
C GLY A 195 -35.79 17.41 3.89
N VAL A 196 -36.25 16.17 4.05
CA VAL A 196 -35.41 14.98 4.12
C VAL A 196 -35.25 14.39 2.73
N ALA A 197 -34.02 14.37 2.22
CA ALA A 197 -33.73 13.86 0.89
C ALA A 197 -33.50 12.33 0.92
N PHE A 198 -33.97 11.66 -0.14
CA PHE A 198 -33.86 10.22 -0.33
C PHE A 198 -34.38 9.42 0.89
N LEU A 199 -35.46 9.87 1.51
CA LEU A 199 -36.07 9.20 2.65
C LEU A 199 -36.65 7.87 2.20
N ARG A 200 -36.20 6.79 2.84
CA ARG A 200 -36.58 5.42 2.56
C ARG A 200 -37.14 4.76 3.80
N PHE A 201 -38.27 4.06 3.65
CA PHE A 201 -38.80 3.17 4.67
C PHE A 201 -38.81 1.74 4.16
N ARG A 202 -38.33 0.82 4.99
CA ARG A 202 -38.47 -0.63 4.75
C ARG A 202 -39.10 -1.31 5.94
N LEU A 203 -39.96 -2.28 5.70
CA LEU A 203 -40.64 -3.06 6.74
C LEU A 203 -40.24 -4.53 6.68
N LYS A 204 -40.12 -5.17 7.85
CA LYS A 204 -39.81 -6.61 7.99
C LYS A 204 -40.47 -7.20 9.23
N PRO A 205 -41.19 -8.33 9.13
CA PRO A 205 -41.66 -9.06 10.31
C PRO A 205 -40.46 -9.74 11.00
N THR A 206 -40.47 -9.81 12.32
CA THR A 206 -39.36 -10.33 13.11
C THR A 206 -39.83 -11.04 14.38
N SER A 207 -39.00 -11.97 14.88
CA SER A 207 -39.16 -12.57 16.21
C SER A 207 -38.34 -11.85 17.29
N LEU A 208 -37.57 -10.81 16.93
CA LEU A 208 -36.77 -10.05 17.89
C LEU A 208 -37.65 -9.34 18.91
N THR A 209 -37.26 -9.40 20.17
CA THR A 209 -37.92 -8.70 21.29
C THR A 209 -37.13 -7.49 21.80
N ALA A 210 -35.89 -7.34 21.35
CA ALA A 210 -35.03 -6.18 21.58
C ALA A 210 -34.00 -6.08 20.45
N LEU A 211 -33.47 -4.88 20.22
CA LEU A 211 -32.39 -4.62 19.27
C LEU A 211 -31.03 -4.50 20.00
N SER A 212 -29.96 -4.85 19.30
CA SER A 212 -28.59 -4.81 19.82
C SER A 212 -27.64 -4.38 18.71
N VAL A 213 -26.57 -3.66 19.09
CA VAL A 213 -25.51 -3.23 18.15
C VAL A 213 -24.53 -4.34 17.85
N GLU A 214 -24.46 -5.36 18.70
CA GLU A 214 -23.66 -6.57 18.49
C GLU A 214 -24.26 -7.46 17.39
N ASN A 215 -25.58 -7.37 17.19
CA ASN A 215 -26.30 -8.06 16.13
C ASN A 215 -27.38 -7.15 15.53
N PRO A 216 -26.97 -6.12 14.76
CA PRO A 216 -27.93 -5.23 14.10
C PRO A 216 -28.83 -6.04 13.15
N PRO A 217 -30.08 -5.60 12.89
CA PRO A 217 -30.97 -6.33 12.01
C PRO A 217 -30.37 -6.58 10.62
N ALA A 218 -30.34 -7.84 10.20
CA ALA A 218 -29.89 -8.21 8.85
C ALA A 218 -30.78 -7.56 7.79
N GLU A 219 -30.15 -6.99 6.76
CA GLU A 219 -30.83 -6.24 5.69
C GLU A 219 -31.69 -7.13 4.79
N GLU A 220 -31.40 -8.42 4.71
CA GLU A 220 -32.17 -9.38 3.94
C GLU A 220 -33.61 -9.49 4.47
N GLY A 221 -34.59 -9.57 3.56
CA GLY A 221 -36.01 -9.73 3.92
C GLY A 221 -36.75 -8.45 4.30
N PHE A 222 -36.09 -7.29 4.28
CA PHE A 222 -36.78 -6.00 4.32
C PHE A 222 -37.49 -5.72 2.98
N THR A 223 -38.73 -5.25 3.04
CA THR A 223 -39.50 -4.79 1.88
C THR A 223 -39.51 -3.27 1.85
N GLU A 224 -39.07 -2.65 0.76
CA GLU A 224 -39.18 -1.20 0.59
C GLU A 224 -40.63 -0.79 0.36
N VAL A 225 -41.13 0.08 1.23
CA VAL A 225 -42.53 0.54 1.19
C VAL A 225 -42.66 2.03 0.89
N TYR A 226 -41.55 2.79 0.96
CA TYR A 226 -41.50 4.21 0.67
C TYR A 226 -40.10 4.61 0.24
N PHE A 227 -39.98 5.43 -0.82
CA PHE A 227 -38.71 6.04 -1.22
C PHE A 227 -38.93 7.34 -2.00
N ARG A 228 -38.68 8.49 -1.36
CA ARG A 228 -38.71 9.81 -2.01
C ARG A 228 -38.07 10.91 -1.17
N ASN A 229 -37.86 12.08 -1.77
CA ASN A 229 -37.63 13.31 -1.04
C ASN A 229 -38.93 13.74 -0.34
N THR A 230 -38.83 14.05 0.95
CA THR A 230 -40.00 14.25 1.83
C THR A 230 -39.89 15.56 2.59
N THR A 231 -40.92 16.38 2.49
CA THR A 231 -41.09 17.57 3.35
C THR A 231 -42.16 17.27 4.38
N PHE A 232 -41.87 17.55 5.64
CA PHE A 232 -42.81 17.40 6.74
C PHE A 232 -43.43 18.75 7.11
N ASN A 233 -44.62 18.72 7.70
CA ASN A 233 -45.24 19.89 8.34
C ASN A 233 -45.26 19.70 9.86
N PRO A 234 -45.29 20.76 10.68
CA PRO A 234 -45.52 20.59 12.11
C PRO A 234 -46.87 19.92 12.38
N GLY A 235 -46.92 18.97 13.32
CA GLY A 235 -48.11 18.18 13.64
C GLY A 235 -48.12 16.79 12.99
N PHE A 236 -49.32 16.23 12.78
CA PHE A 236 -49.48 14.88 12.26
C PHE A 236 -49.28 14.83 10.74
N ASN A 237 -48.36 13.98 10.29
CA ASN A 237 -48.05 13.75 8.87
C ASN A 237 -48.36 12.31 8.53
N LEU A 238 -49.25 12.10 7.57
CA LEU A 238 -49.63 10.78 7.12
C LEU A 238 -48.92 10.45 5.81
N ILE A 239 -48.13 9.38 5.81
CA ILE A 239 -47.32 8.96 4.66
C ILE A 239 -47.94 7.70 4.05
N PRO A 240 -48.49 7.78 2.83
CA PRO A 240 -48.87 6.60 2.05
C PRO A 240 -47.65 5.74 1.72
N ILE A 241 -47.77 4.43 1.91
CA ILE A 241 -46.73 3.46 1.62
C ILE A 241 -47.26 2.38 0.68
N ARG A 242 -46.37 1.62 0.01
CA ARG A 242 -46.78 0.42 -0.73
C ARG A 242 -47.46 -0.56 0.25
N PRO A 243 -48.54 -1.26 -0.16
CA PRO A 243 -49.20 -2.23 0.70
C PRO A 243 -48.21 -3.27 1.23
N PHE A 244 -48.10 -3.39 2.55
CA PHE A 244 -47.23 -4.36 3.20
C PHE A 244 -48.08 -5.38 3.96
N VAL A 245 -48.01 -6.63 3.50
CA VAL A 245 -48.73 -7.74 4.14
C VAL A 245 -47.96 -8.18 5.38
N TRP A 246 -48.61 -8.06 6.53
CA TRP A 246 -48.09 -8.47 7.83
C TRP A 246 -48.94 -9.60 8.40
N ASP A 247 -48.31 -10.53 9.13
CA ASP A 247 -48.96 -11.74 9.66
C ASP A 247 -49.80 -11.49 10.92
N GLY A 248 -49.71 -10.28 11.50
CA GLY A 248 -50.41 -9.91 12.74
C GLY A 248 -49.84 -10.57 14.01
N ALA A 249 -48.79 -11.37 13.91
CA ALA A 249 -48.26 -12.18 15.01
C ALA A 249 -46.78 -11.91 15.29
N SER A 250 -45.99 -11.65 14.25
CA SER A 250 -44.58 -11.28 14.38
C SER A 250 -44.44 -9.83 14.81
N ASN A 251 -43.40 -9.50 15.56
CA ASN A 251 -43.02 -8.10 15.79
C ASN A 251 -42.63 -7.46 14.45
N LEU A 252 -42.60 -6.13 14.38
CA LEU A 252 -42.34 -5.39 13.16
C LEU A 252 -41.08 -4.53 13.31
N LEU A 253 -40.19 -4.63 12.32
CA LEU A 253 -39.07 -3.71 12.14
C LEU A 253 -39.43 -2.66 11.10
N LEU A 254 -39.18 -1.40 11.44
CA LEU A 254 -39.09 -0.29 10.50
C LEU A 254 -37.62 0.11 10.35
N GLU A 255 -37.10 -0.01 9.14
CA GLU A 255 -35.88 0.71 8.77
C GLU A 255 -36.25 2.07 8.18
N LEU A 256 -35.60 3.11 8.68
CA LEU A 256 -35.60 4.45 8.13
C LEU A 256 -34.18 4.81 7.69
N SER A 257 -34.00 5.19 6.43
CA SER A 257 -32.72 5.75 5.95
C SER A 257 -32.90 7.00 5.10
N TYR A 258 -31.89 7.88 5.09
CA TYR A 258 -31.92 9.13 4.32
C TYR A 258 -30.51 9.62 3.94
N THR A 259 -30.42 10.39 2.86
CA THR A 259 -29.15 10.99 2.37
C THR A 259 -29.39 12.45 2.00
N ASN A 260 -29.10 13.36 2.93
CA ASN A 260 -29.14 14.80 2.72
C ASN A 260 -27.84 15.29 2.06
N SER A 261 -27.91 16.38 1.29
CA SER A 261 -26.74 16.97 0.63
C SER A 261 -25.74 17.59 1.63
N ALA A 262 -26.24 18.04 2.78
CA ALA A 262 -25.47 18.52 3.91
C ALA A 262 -26.30 18.39 5.21
N GLY A 263 -25.70 18.70 6.35
CA GLY A 263 -26.46 18.88 7.59
C GLY A 263 -27.34 20.14 7.51
N GLY A 264 -28.57 20.06 8.01
CA GLY A 264 -29.57 21.13 7.94
C GLY A 264 -30.34 21.30 9.25
N GLN A 265 -31.38 22.13 9.24
CA GLN A 265 -32.32 22.19 10.36
C GLN A 265 -33.04 20.84 10.46
N PRO A 266 -32.95 20.14 11.60
CA PRO A 266 -33.47 18.78 11.70
C PRO A 266 -34.99 18.75 11.64
N VAL A 267 -35.55 17.77 10.92
CA VAL A 267 -36.91 17.32 11.22
C VAL A 267 -36.87 16.61 12.56
N VAL A 268 -37.69 17.06 13.51
CA VAL A 268 -37.77 16.50 14.86
C VAL A 268 -39.07 15.71 14.98
N LEU A 269 -38.95 14.39 15.11
CA LEU A 269 -40.09 13.50 15.31
C LEU A 269 -40.38 13.33 16.79
N ALA A 270 -41.66 13.32 17.15
CA ALA A 270 -42.11 12.88 18.46
C ALA A 270 -41.68 11.43 18.67
N ASN A 271 -41.20 11.12 19.87
CA ASN A 271 -40.65 9.82 20.22
C ASN A 271 -41.52 9.12 21.28
N ASN A 272 -41.33 7.80 21.34
CA ASN A 272 -41.83 6.92 22.37
C ASN A 272 -40.63 6.15 22.95
N GLN A 273 -40.46 6.21 24.26
CA GLN A 273 -39.46 5.40 24.97
C GLN A 273 -40.04 4.03 25.35
N ALA A 274 -39.52 2.96 24.76
CA ALA A 274 -39.91 1.58 25.06
C ALA A 274 -39.25 1.06 26.35
N SER A 275 -39.77 -0.05 26.90
CA SER A 275 -39.17 -0.76 28.05
C SER A 275 -38.02 -1.70 27.68
N PHE A 276 -37.73 -1.80 26.38
CA PHE A 276 -36.68 -2.62 25.78
C PHE A 276 -35.86 -1.77 24.80
N SER A 277 -34.65 -2.22 24.45
CA SER A 277 -33.86 -1.59 23.39
C SER A 277 -34.63 -1.69 22.07
N SER A 278 -35.20 -0.58 21.62
CA SER A 278 -36.15 -0.51 20.51
C SER A 278 -35.55 0.17 19.27
N GLN A 279 -34.35 0.73 19.39
CA GLN A 279 -33.63 1.37 18.30
C GLN A 279 -32.19 0.88 18.19
N VAL A 280 -31.76 0.72 16.95
CA VAL A 280 -30.35 0.68 16.54
C VAL A 280 -30.16 1.70 15.43
N ALA A 281 -29.24 2.65 15.60
CA ALA A 281 -29.13 3.83 14.74
C ALA A 281 -27.68 4.23 14.46
N ALA A 282 -27.41 4.65 13.23
CA ALA A 282 -26.19 5.32 12.82
C ALA A 282 -26.61 6.58 12.06
N SER A 283 -26.08 7.74 12.44
CA SER A 283 -26.32 8.99 11.70
C SER A 283 -25.16 9.95 11.90
N GLY A 284 -24.89 10.75 10.87
CA GLY A 284 -23.76 11.68 10.89
C GLY A 284 -23.21 11.92 9.49
N ALA A 285 -22.02 12.52 9.46
CA ALA A 285 -21.16 12.48 8.30
C ALA A 285 -20.23 11.27 8.47
N ASP A 286 -20.49 10.20 7.73
CA ASP A 286 -19.62 9.02 7.65
C ASP A 286 -18.95 9.06 6.27
N ARG A 287 -17.62 9.17 6.24
CA ARG A 287 -16.84 9.34 5.01
C ARG A 287 -15.64 8.40 4.98
N PHE A 288 -15.15 8.18 3.76
CA PHE A 288 -13.97 7.38 3.48
C PHE A 288 -13.06 8.09 2.48
N LEU A 289 -11.79 7.68 2.44
CA LEU A 289 -10.86 8.11 1.39
C LEU A 289 -10.88 7.12 0.23
N GLU A 290 -10.98 7.65 -0.98
CA GLU A 290 -10.90 6.89 -2.23
C GLU A 290 -9.54 7.11 -2.90
N PHE A 291 -8.92 6.03 -3.36
CA PHE A 291 -7.62 5.98 -4.02
C PHE A 291 -7.81 5.42 -5.44
N ASN A 292 -7.35 6.17 -6.44
CA ASN A 292 -7.45 5.81 -7.87
C ASN A 292 -6.09 5.42 -8.46
N GLY A 293 -5.21 4.82 -7.65
CA GLY A 293 -3.83 4.57 -8.04
C GLY A 293 -2.90 5.78 -7.88
N TYR A 294 -3.33 6.83 -7.18
CA TYR A 294 -2.49 7.93 -6.74
C TYR A 294 -2.95 8.49 -5.39
N GLY A 295 -2.00 9.07 -4.66
CA GLY A 295 -2.23 9.68 -3.35
C GLY A 295 -1.94 8.73 -2.20
N ALA A 296 -1.71 9.31 -1.03
CA ALA A 296 -1.38 8.59 0.18
C ALA A 296 -1.78 9.40 1.42
N VAL A 297 -2.03 8.71 2.53
CA VAL A 297 -2.02 9.30 3.88
C VAL A 297 -0.66 9.01 4.48
N MET A 298 -0.03 10.01 5.12
CA MET A 298 1.32 9.88 5.68
C MET A 298 1.31 10.09 7.20
N PRO A 299 0.88 9.10 8.01
CA PRO A 299 1.02 9.16 9.46
C PRO A 299 2.45 9.51 9.88
N PRO A 300 2.67 10.45 10.81
CA PRO A 300 4.01 10.84 11.22
C PRO A 300 4.70 9.72 12.00
N ALA A 301 6.04 9.71 11.99
CA ALA A 301 6.84 8.68 12.69
C ALA A 301 6.49 8.53 14.18
N ALA A 302 6.05 9.62 14.82
CA ALA A 302 5.61 9.64 16.22
C ALA A 302 4.48 8.64 16.55
N VAL A 303 3.65 8.28 15.56
CA VAL A 303 2.61 7.25 15.71
C VAL A 303 3.21 5.88 16.02
N PHE A 304 4.41 5.60 15.52
CA PHE A 304 5.06 4.30 15.61
C PHE A 304 6.07 4.20 16.76
N GLU A 305 6.21 5.27 17.57
CA GLU A 305 7.03 5.24 18.76
C GLU A 305 6.57 4.12 19.71
N ASN A 306 7.52 3.29 20.14
CA ASN A 306 7.29 2.13 21.02
C ASN A 306 6.56 0.94 20.38
N ILE A 307 6.40 0.89 19.05
CA ILE A 307 5.97 -0.31 18.33
C ILE A 307 7.22 -1.12 17.95
N ASN A 308 7.63 -2.06 18.81
CA ASN A 308 8.85 -2.85 18.60
C ASN A 308 8.69 -4.37 18.72
N GLN A 309 7.67 -4.86 19.42
CA GLN A 309 7.38 -6.28 19.59
C GLN A 309 6.00 -6.67 19.10
N GLU A 310 5.02 -5.78 19.24
CA GLU A 310 3.63 -6.07 18.91
C GLU A 310 3.03 -4.96 18.06
N ILE A 311 2.13 -5.34 17.15
CA ILE A 311 1.35 -4.39 16.36
C ILE A 311 0.02 -5.01 15.97
N THR A 312 -1.01 -4.18 15.90
CA THR A 312 -2.21 -4.44 15.10
C THR A 312 -2.46 -3.26 14.18
N ILE A 313 -2.71 -3.53 12.90
CA ILE A 313 -3.30 -2.55 11.99
C ILE A 313 -4.65 -3.09 11.52
N SER A 314 -5.70 -2.27 11.61
CA SER A 314 -7.04 -2.66 11.17
C SER A 314 -7.75 -1.52 10.46
N PHE A 315 -8.56 -1.84 9.44
CA PHE A 315 -9.30 -0.87 8.65
C PHE A 315 -10.44 -1.55 7.90
N TRP A 316 -11.42 -0.76 7.46
CA TRP A 316 -12.35 -1.15 6.42
C TRP A 316 -11.78 -0.75 5.06
N CYS A 317 -11.94 -1.62 4.05
CA CYS A 317 -11.60 -1.30 2.67
C CYS A 317 -12.65 -1.79 1.69
N TYR A 318 -12.84 -1.04 0.60
CA TYR A 318 -13.59 -1.44 -0.58
C TYR A 318 -12.62 -1.42 -1.76
N GLY A 319 -12.05 -2.55 -2.14
CA GLY A 319 -11.18 -2.59 -3.32
C GLY A 319 -11.97 -2.43 -4.61
N ASP A 320 -11.39 -1.72 -5.57
CA ASP A 320 -12.00 -1.49 -6.87
C ASP A 320 -11.94 -2.76 -7.74
N PRO A 321 -13.08 -3.39 -8.06
CA PRO A 321 -13.11 -4.63 -8.85
C PRO A 321 -12.69 -4.44 -10.32
N ASP A 322 -12.71 -3.21 -10.84
CA ASP A 322 -12.29 -2.92 -12.22
C ASP A 322 -10.76 -2.82 -12.35
N ASN A 323 -10.06 -2.58 -11.23
CA ASN A 323 -8.61 -2.39 -11.19
C ASN A 323 -7.85 -3.49 -10.45
N LEU A 324 -8.40 -4.08 -9.37
CA LEU A 324 -7.75 -5.15 -8.63
C LEU A 324 -8.06 -6.54 -9.24
N PRO A 325 -7.10 -7.49 -9.26
CA PRO A 325 -5.79 -7.45 -8.61
C PRO A 325 -4.67 -6.83 -9.47
N VAL A 326 -3.83 -6.01 -8.85
CA VAL A 326 -2.59 -5.47 -9.43
C VAL A 326 -1.46 -5.50 -8.39
N ASN A 327 -0.23 -5.22 -8.80
CA ASN A 327 0.85 -4.96 -7.85
C ASN A 327 0.52 -3.71 -7.04
N SER A 328 0.00 -3.90 -5.82
CA SER A 328 -0.44 -2.81 -4.96
C SER A 328 0.03 -3.02 -3.52
N SER A 329 0.17 -1.92 -2.79
CA SER A 329 0.36 -1.86 -1.35
C SER A 329 -0.70 -0.93 -0.78
N ILE A 330 -1.59 -1.49 0.04
CA ILE A 330 -2.59 -0.68 0.76
C ILE A 330 -1.94 0.09 1.91
N LEU A 331 -0.83 -0.42 2.43
CA LEU A 331 0.05 0.28 3.35
C LEU A 331 1.48 -0.23 3.23
N GLU A 332 2.45 0.62 3.57
CA GLU A 332 3.84 0.24 3.73
C GLU A 332 4.51 1.14 4.78
N GLY A 333 5.49 0.60 5.49
CA GLY A 333 6.39 1.37 6.34
C GLY A 333 7.81 0.85 6.30
N ASN A 334 8.76 1.78 6.46
CA ASN A 334 10.19 1.53 6.36
C ASN A 334 10.93 2.01 7.61
N ASP A 335 12.11 1.46 7.85
CA ASP A 335 13.03 1.99 8.86
C ASP A 335 13.87 3.17 8.34
N ALA A 336 14.77 3.66 9.19
CA ALA A 336 15.69 4.75 8.86
C ALA A 336 16.62 4.44 7.67
N ASN A 337 16.87 3.15 7.38
CA ASN A 337 17.68 2.69 6.25
C ASN A 337 16.84 2.44 4.99
N LYS A 338 15.57 2.83 4.99
CA LYS A 338 14.60 2.58 3.91
C LYS A 338 14.36 1.08 3.64
N GLN A 339 14.63 0.22 4.62
CA GLN A 339 14.26 -1.18 4.53
C GLN A 339 12.81 -1.34 4.96
N ARG A 340 12.06 -2.14 4.20
CA ARG A 340 10.65 -2.41 4.46
C ARG A 340 10.46 -3.12 5.79
N GLN A 341 9.77 -2.46 6.70
CA GLN A 341 9.44 -2.94 8.04
C GLN A 341 8.04 -3.49 8.14
N ILE A 342 7.14 -3.01 7.29
CA ILE A 342 5.76 -3.47 7.23
C ILE A 342 5.20 -3.26 5.83
N ASN A 343 4.44 -4.20 5.30
CA ASN A 343 3.66 -3.99 4.07
C ASN A 343 2.49 -4.97 4.02
N VAL A 344 1.34 -4.44 3.57
CA VAL A 344 0.19 -5.26 3.20
C VAL A 344 -0.03 -5.11 1.70
N HIS A 345 0.11 -6.21 0.97
CA HIS A 345 -0.40 -6.33 -0.38
C HIS A 345 -1.81 -6.91 -0.29
N LEU A 346 -2.83 -6.13 -0.67
CA LEU A 346 -4.25 -6.51 -0.54
C LEU A 346 -5.02 -6.21 -1.84
N PRO A 347 -4.91 -7.08 -2.86
CA PRO A 347 -3.92 -8.15 -3.01
C PRO A 347 -2.71 -7.69 -3.85
N TRP A 348 -1.77 -8.60 -4.10
CA TRP A 348 -0.82 -8.48 -5.21
C TRP A 348 -1.47 -8.93 -6.54
N SER A 349 -0.78 -8.80 -7.69
CA SER A 349 -1.33 -9.14 -9.01
C SER A 349 -1.70 -10.62 -9.21
N ASN A 350 -1.30 -11.49 -8.29
CA ASN A 350 -1.63 -12.92 -8.28
C ASN A 350 -2.78 -13.26 -7.31
N SER A 351 -3.54 -12.26 -6.86
CA SER A 351 -4.64 -12.39 -5.88
C SER A 351 -4.23 -12.89 -4.50
N ARG A 352 -2.92 -12.90 -4.17
CA ARG A 352 -2.47 -13.23 -2.81
C ARG A 352 -2.48 -12.00 -1.92
N VAL A 353 -2.86 -12.22 -0.67
CA VAL A 353 -2.67 -11.26 0.42
C VAL A 353 -1.37 -11.58 1.12
N TYR A 354 -0.52 -10.56 1.29
CA TYR A 354 0.78 -10.67 1.95
C TYR A 354 0.82 -9.77 3.17
N TRP A 355 1.29 -10.30 4.28
CA TRP A 355 1.59 -9.55 5.50
C TRP A 355 3.07 -9.69 5.83
N ASP A 356 3.82 -8.62 5.54
CA ASP A 356 5.26 -8.51 5.79
C ASP A 356 5.49 -7.66 7.03
N CYS A 357 6.36 -8.09 7.95
CA CYS A 357 6.62 -7.33 9.16
C CYS A 357 7.98 -7.64 9.83
N GLY A 358 8.68 -6.61 10.27
CA GLY A 358 9.91 -6.67 11.08
C GLY A 358 11.14 -7.10 10.29
N ASN A 359 11.78 -6.17 9.59
CA ASN A 359 13.02 -6.44 8.84
C ASN A 359 14.23 -6.09 9.68
N ASP A 360 15.17 -7.02 9.85
CA ASP A 360 16.37 -6.83 10.67
C ASP A 360 17.65 -6.63 9.84
N GLY A 361 17.48 -6.35 8.54
CA GLY A 361 18.57 -6.27 7.56
C GLY A 361 18.91 -7.62 6.90
N GLY A 362 18.50 -8.75 7.49
CA GLY A 362 18.60 -10.09 6.88
C GLY A 362 17.33 -10.53 6.13
N GLY A 363 16.24 -9.76 6.24
CA GLY A 363 14.92 -10.05 5.70
C GLY A 363 13.82 -9.81 6.72
N TYR A 364 12.56 -9.88 6.29
CA TYR A 364 11.37 -9.68 7.12
C TYR A 364 10.62 -11.00 7.39
N ASP A 365 9.75 -11.00 8.40
CA ASP A 365 8.77 -12.07 8.57
C ASP A 365 7.60 -11.89 7.60
N ARG A 366 7.10 -13.00 7.08
CA ARG A 366 5.97 -13.02 6.15
C ARG A 366 4.99 -14.13 6.44
N ILE A 367 3.69 -13.84 6.28
CA ILE A 367 2.64 -14.83 6.02
C ILE A 367 1.86 -14.39 4.77
N GLU A 368 1.38 -15.36 3.98
CA GLU A 368 0.70 -15.10 2.71
C GLU A 368 -0.29 -16.22 2.37
N LYS A 369 -1.42 -15.88 1.75
CA LYS A 369 -2.44 -16.84 1.34
C LYS A 369 -3.20 -16.31 0.12
N ASP A 370 -3.68 -17.21 -0.73
CA ASP A 370 -4.53 -16.88 -1.88
C ASP A 370 -5.90 -16.37 -1.39
N ALA A 371 -6.37 -15.27 -1.96
CA ALA A 371 -7.67 -14.67 -1.66
C ALA A 371 -8.63 -14.77 -2.85
N ASN A 372 -9.92 -14.88 -2.55
CA ASN A 372 -10.97 -14.77 -3.55
C ASN A 372 -11.20 -13.29 -3.91
N PRO A 373 -11.71 -12.96 -5.10
CA PRO A 373 -12.03 -11.57 -5.46
C PRO A 373 -12.89 -10.84 -4.44
N GLU A 374 -13.86 -11.55 -3.85
CA GLU A 374 -14.74 -11.03 -2.81
C GLU A 374 -14.01 -10.66 -1.50
N ASP A 375 -12.86 -11.28 -1.21
CA ASP A 375 -12.10 -10.97 0.01
C ASP A 375 -11.41 -9.58 -0.05
N PHE A 376 -11.24 -9.01 -1.25
CA PHE A 376 -10.51 -7.75 -1.45
C PHE A 376 -11.20 -6.70 -2.33
N ALA A 377 -12.28 -7.03 -3.05
CA ALA A 377 -12.94 -6.08 -3.96
C ALA A 377 -14.47 -6.23 -4.04
N GLY A 378 -15.15 -5.15 -4.43
CA GLY A 378 -16.58 -5.13 -4.74
C GLY A 378 -17.53 -4.95 -3.56
N HIS A 379 -17.04 -5.04 -2.32
CA HIS A 379 -17.77 -4.68 -1.10
C HIS A 379 -16.80 -4.31 0.04
N TRP A 380 -17.36 -3.71 1.09
CA TRP A 380 -16.61 -3.34 2.29
C TRP A 380 -16.21 -4.60 3.07
N ASN A 381 -14.91 -4.76 3.26
CA ASN A 381 -14.31 -5.79 4.08
C ASN A 381 -13.49 -5.16 5.21
N HIS A 382 -13.58 -5.73 6.40
CA HIS A 382 -12.71 -5.35 7.50
C HIS A 382 -11.50 -6.27 7.54
N TRP A 383 -10.31 -5.71 7.43
CA TRP A 383 -9.07 -6.44 7.59
C TRP A 383 -8.36 -6.02 8.87
N ALA A 384 -7.78 -7.00 9.58
CA ALA A 384 -6.85 -6.74 10.67
C ALA A 384 -5.62 -7.64 10.57
N PHE A 385 -4.45 -7.04 10.77
CA PHE A 385 -3.15 -7.68 10.68
C PHE A 385 -2.44 -7.54 12.02
N THR A 386 -2.11 -8.67 12.64
CA THR A 386 -1.43 -8.66 13.95
C THR A 386 -0.06 -9.34 13.87
N LYS A 387 0.87 -8.87 14.70
CA LYS A 387 2.14 -9.53 14.99
C LYS A 387 2.45 -9.41 16.47
N ASN A 388 2.95 -10.50 17.05
CA ASN A 388 3.61 -10.52 18.34
C ASN A 388 4.96 -11.26 18.18
N ALA A 389 6.05 -10.50 18.11
CA ALA A 389 7.41 -11.02 17.92
C ALA A 389 7.92 -11.81 19.13
N ALA A 390 7.39 -11.54 20.33
CA ALA A 390 7.76 -12.28 21.54
C ALA A 390 7.20 -13.71 21.56
N THR A 391 5.96 -13.91 21.09
CA THR A 391 5.37 -15.25 20.92
C THR A 391 5.70 -15.87 19.56
N GLY A 392 6.09 -15.04 18.58
CA GLY A 392 6.33 -15.42 17.20
C GLY A 392 5.06 -15.60 16.38
N GLU A 393 3.90 -15.13 16.85
CA GLU A 393 2.63 -15.23 16.13
C GLU A 393 2.43 -14.05 15.16
N MET A 394 2.01 -14.34 13.92
CA MET A 394 1.43 -13.37 12.99
C MET A 394 0.07 -13.88 12.52
N LYS A 395 -0.93 -12.99 12.43
CA LYS A 395 -2.31 -13.35 12.05
C LYS A 395 -2.91 -12.31 11.10
N MET A 396 -3.77 -12.78 10.21
CA MET A 396 -4.63 -11.97 9.34
C MET A 396 -6.07 -12.33 9.63
N TYR A 397 -6.91 -11.33 9.84
CA TYR A 397 -8.35 -11.47 10.08
C TYR A 397 -9.12 -10.79 8.97
N LEU A 398 -10.17 -11.44 8.49
CA LEU A 398 -11.11 -10.92 7.50
C LEU A 398 -12.51 -10.94 8.12
N ASN A 399 -13.17 -9.78 8.16
CA ASN A 399 -14.50 -9.59 8.76
C ASN A 399 -14.58 -10.15 10.19
N GLY A 400 -13.51 -9.91 10.95
CA GLY A 400 -13.38 -10.31 12.35
C GLY A 400 -13.04 -11.79 12.57
N GLN A 401 -13.02 -12.63 11.53
CA GLN A 401 -12.67 -14.04 11.65
C GLN A 401 -11.19 -14.28 11.31
N LEU A 402 -10.52 -15.19 12.02
CA LEU A 402 -9.15 -15.58 11.67
C LEU A 402 -9.11 -16.17 10.25
N TRP A 403 -8.41 -15.47 9.35
CA TRP A 403 -8.31 -15.86 7.93
C TRP A 403 -7.02 -16.65 7.64
N HIS A 404 -5.92 -16.27 8.28
CA HIS A 404 -4.63 -16.97 8.18
C HIS A 404 -3.72 -16.66 9.37
N SER A 405 -2.77 -17.55 9.66
CA SER A 405 -1.78 -17.37 10.71
C SER A 405 -0.46 -18.06 10.41
N GLY A 406 0.60 -17.63 11.09
CA GLY A 406 1.91 -18.28 11.09
C GLY A 406 2.63 -18.10 12.41
N THR A 407 3.56 -19.00 12.69
CA THR A 407 4.39 -19.00 13.91
C THR A 407 5.87 -18.84 13.58
N GLY A 408 6.71 -18.66 14.60
CA GLY A 408 8.15 -18.45 14.43
C GLY A 408 8.53 -17.08 13.85
N LYS A 409 7.61 -16.12 13.86
CA LYS A 409 7.74 -14.79 13.29
C LYS A 409 8.23 -13.79 14.34
N VAL A 410 9.51 -13.92 14.69
CA VAL A 410 10.11 -13.29 15.88
C VAL A 410 10.89 -12.01 15.60
N LYS A 411 10.92 -11.52 14.36
CA LYS A 411 11.70 -10.33 14.02
C LYS A 411 11.06 -9.06 14.59
N PRO A 412 11.83 -8.19 15.29
CA PRO A 412 11.32 -6.96 15.88
C PRO A 412 10.93 -5.93 14.80
N ILE A 413 10.19 -4.91 15.21
CA ILE A 413 9.63 -3.87 14.35
C ILE A 413 10.34 -2.54 14.61
N ASP A 414 10.65 -1.76 13.57
CA ASP A 414 11.21 -0.40 13.70
C ASP A 414 10.71 0.52 12.56
N ILE A 415 9.49 1.04 12.66
CA ILE A 415 8.89 1.87 11.60
C ILE A 415 9.25 3.34 11.81
N GLN A 416 9.80 3.98 10.78
CA GLN A 416 10.23 5.38 10.76
C GLN A 416 9.50 6.21 9.70
N ASP A 417 9.10 5.58 8.59
CA ASP A 417 8.22 6.17 7.57
C ASP A 417 7.02 5.25 7.34
N PHE A 418 5.85 5.80 7.04
CA PHE A 418 4.65 5.01 6.76
C PHE A 418 3.72 5.72 5.77
N THR A 419 3.10 4.95 4.87
CA THR A 419 2.08 5.42 3.94
C THR A 419 0.86 4.49 3.95
N ILE A 420 -0.32 5.08 3.85
CA ILE A 420 -1.60 4.39 3.58
C ILE A 420 -2.01 4.75 2.14
N GLY A 421 -2.39 3.75 1.35
CA GLY A 421 -2.81 3.91 -0.05
C GLY A 421 -1.68 3.78 -1.10
N SER A 422 -0.42 3.62 -0.66
CA SER A 422 0.73 3.42 -1.55
C SER A 422 1.91 2.75 -0.85
N ALA A 423 2.91 2.35 -1.63
CA ALA A 423 4.26 2.13 -1.12
C ALA A 423 4.96 3.46 -0.77
N VAL A 424 5.90 3.44 0.18
CA VAL A 424 6.57 4.64 0.73
C VAL A 424 7.48 5.32 -0.31
N LEU A 425 8.06 4.55 -1.23
CA LEU A 425 8.99 5.04 -2.26
C LEU A 425 8.31 5.38 -3.61
N SER A 426 6.99 5.62 -3.61
CA SER A 426 6.17 5.91 -4.79
C SER A 426 6.21 4.79 -5.85
N GLY A 427 5.30 3.83 -5.69
CA GLY A 427 5.07 2.67 -6.56
C GLY A 427 3.97 1.80 -5.95
N ASN A 428 3.45 0.82 -6.70
CA ASN A 428 2.41 -0.12 -6.23
C ASN A 428 1.22 0.58 -5.52
N ASN A 429 0.62 1.58 -6.15
CA ASN A 429 -0.47 2.34 -5.54
C ASN A 429 -1.74 1.50 -5.39
N TYR A 430 -2.56 1.81 -4.37
CA TYR A 430 -3.81 1.13 -4.10
C TYR A 430 -4.97 1.69 -4.93
N TYR A 431 -5.95 0.84 -5.24
CA TYR A 431 -7.17 1.16 -5.95
C TYR A 431 -8.38 0.73 -5.12
N GLY A 432 -9.16 1.68 -4.66
CA GLY A 432 -10.31 1.42 -3.79
C GLY A 432 -10.49 2.47 -2.71
N ALA A 433 -11.31 2.17 -1.72
CA ALA A 433 -11.58 3.02 -0.59
C ALA A 433 -11.05 2.44 0.73
N ILE A 434 -10.69 3.32 1.66
CA ILE A 434 -10.25 2.98 3.01
C ILE A 434 -11.00 3.84 4.03
N ASP A 435 -11.39 3.23 5.14
CA ASP A 435 -12.19 3.82 6.21
C ASP A 435 -11.75 3.23 7.58
N GLU A 436 -11.95 3.96 8.67
CA GLU A 436 -11.65 3.52 10.05
C GLU A 436 -10.23 2.95 10.27
N PHE A 437 -9.19 3.63 9.77
CA PHE A 437 -7.81 3.12 9.86
C PHE A 437 -7.24 3.25 11.27
N ARG A 438 -6.85 2.13 11.88
CA ARG A 438 -6.42 2.05 13.28
C ARG A 438 -5.07 1.36 13.39
N ILE A 439 -4.19 1.91 14.23
CA ILE A 439 -2.85 1.40 14.53
C ILE A 439 -2.75 1.20 16.03
N TRP A 440 -2.35 0.01 16.47
CA TRP A 440 -2.21 -0.36 17.88
C TRP A 440 -0.80 -0.87 18.16
N LYS A 441 -0.28 -0.56 19.35
CA LYS A 441 1.03 -1.03 19.86
C LYS A 441 0.99 -2.46 20.42
N LYS A 442 -0.13 -3.17 20.21
CA LYS A 442 -0.43 -4.49 20.78
C LYS A 442 -1.02 -5.40 19.72
N ALA A 443 -0.77 -6.71 19.82
CA ALA A 443 -1.50 -7.72 19.05
C ALA A 443 -2.88 -7.93 19.69
N LEU A 444 -3.93 -7.39 19.07
CA LEU A 444 -5.30 -7.50 19.59
C LEU A 444 -5.81 -8.94 19.52
N SER A 445 -6.72 -9.27 20.45
CA SER A 445 -7.43 -10.54 20.40
C SER A 445 -8.48 -10.54 19.27
N GLU A 446 -8.82 -11.73 18.78
CA GLU A 446 -9.90 -11.90 17.81
C GLU A 446 -11.23 -11.36 18.35
N GLN A 447 -11.49 -11.55 19.64
CA GLN A 447 -12.70 -11.08 20.31
C GLN A 447 -12.78 -9.54 20.31
N ASP A 448 -11.68 -8.86 20.58
CA ASP A 448 -11.64 -7.38 20.55
C ASP A 448 -11.90 -6.86 19.13
N ILE A 449 -11.27 -7.49 18.13
CA ILE A 449 -11.47 -7.13 16.71
C ILE A 449 -12.95 -7.29 16.32
N GLN A 450 -13.55 -8.44 16.61
CA GLN A 450 -14.96 -8.71 16.30
C GLN A 450 -15.91 -7.72 16.99
N SER A 451 -15.63 -7.39 18.26
CA SER A 451 -16.51 -6.55 19.08
C SER A 451 -16.49 -5.07 18.65
N TRP A 452 -15.38 -4.61 18.06
CA TRP A 452 -15.11 -3.20 17.80
C TRP A 452 -14.97 -2.81 16.33
N MET A 453 -14.96 -3.74 15.38
CA MET A 453 -14.79 -3.39 13.95
C MET A 453 -15.92 -2.52 13.39
N PHE A 454 -17.16 -2.68 13.87
CA PHE A 454 -18.30 -1.86 13.43
C PHE A 454 -18.54 -0.59 14.26
N ARG A 455 -17.72 -0.33 15.28
CA ARG A 455 -17.91 0.80 16.20
C ARG A 455 -16.86 1.86 15.96
N SER A 456 -17.23 3.14 16.01
CA SER A 456 -16.24 4.20 16.21
C SER A 456 -15.52 3.98 17.54
N LEU A 457 -14.20 4.17 17.57
CA LEU A 457 -13.45 3.93 18.80
C LEU A 457 -13.75 5.00 19.85
N SER A 458 -13.74 4.57 21.11
CA SER A 458 -13.88 5.45 22.28
C SER A 458 -13.05 4.91 23.43
N PRO A 459 -12.86 5.68 24.52
CA PRO A 459 -12.18 5.20 25.72
C PRO A 459 -12.79 3.95 26.39
N ALA A 460 -13.95 3.48 25.93
CA ALA A 460 -14.54 2.22 26.36
C ALA A 460 -13.87 0.98 25.73
N HIS A 461 -13.01 1.14 24.71
CA HIS A 461 -12.24 0.03 24.16
C HIS A 461 -11.27 -0.54 25.22
N PRO A 462 -11.23 -1.87 25.44
CA PRO A 462 -10.41 -2.47 26.50
C PRO A 462 -8.92 -2.16 26.36
N GLU A 463 -8.44 -2.04 25.12
CA GLU A 463 -7.05 -1.71 24.78
C GLU A 463 -6.83 -0.24 24.38
N TRP A 464 -7.70 0.70 24.81
CA TRP A 464 -7.61 2.12 24.42
C TRP A 464 -6.22 2.75 24.65
N GLY A 465 -5.52 2.38 25.73
CA GLY A 465 -4.17 2.86 26.03
C GLY A 465 -3.08 2.38 25.05
N GLU A 466 -3.39 1.35 24.25
CA GLU A 466 -2.50 0.79 23.24
C GLU A 466 -2.75 1.36 21.84
N LEU A 467 -3.76 2.22 21.67
CA LEU A 467 -4.02 2.89 20.40
C LEU A 467 -2.90 3.90 20.09
N ALA A 468 -2.20 3.68 18.99
CA ALA A 468 -1.13 4.54 18.50
C ALA A 468 -1.66 5.64 17.59
N GLY A 469 -2.63 5.34 16.72
CA GLY A 469 -3.30 6.31 15.86
C GLY A 469 -4.63 5.78 15.34
N TYR A 470 -5.59 6.68 15.12
CA TYR A 470 -6.91 6.37 14.61
C TYR A 470 -7.39 7.44 13.63
N TYR A 471 -7.55 7.07 12.37
CA TYR A 471 -7.95 7.95 11.27
C TYR A 471 -9.30 7.48 10.71
N PRO A 472 -10.43 8.08 11.13
CA PRO A 472 -11.76 7.74 10.61
C PRO A 472 -11.96 8.19 9.17
N PHE A 473 -11.30 9.28 8.76
CA PHE A 473 -11.46 9.97 7.47
C PHE A 473 -12.80 10.72 7.28
N ASP A 474 -13.50 11.02 8.38
CA ASP A 474 -14.80 11.70 8.40
C ASP A 474 -14.75 13.21 8.12
N GLU A 475 -13.58 13.81 7.88
CA GLU A 475 -13.49 15.27 7.67
C GLU A 475 -14.22 15.73 6.40
N ALA A 476 -14.79 16.93 6.42
CA ALA A 476 -15.54 17.41 5.27
C ALA A 476 -14.65 17.74 4.06
N LEU A 477 -13.52 18.39 4.30
CA LEU A 477 -12.56 18.86 3.30
C LEU A 477 -11.16 18.96 3.93
N GLY A 478 -10.14 19.13 3.08
CA GLY A 478 -8.78 19.46 3.50
C GLY A 478 -7.76 18.38 3.17
N THR A 479 -6.49 18.68 3.43
CA THR A 479 -5.34 17.82 3.10
C THR A 479 -4.74 17.15 4.32
N ILE A 480 -5.49 17.04 5.42
CA ILE A 480 -5.08 16.42 6.68
C ILE A 480 -6.15 15.39 7.06
N ALA A 481 -5.74 14.19 7.45
CA ALA A 481 -6.56 13.22 8.17
C ALA A 481 -6.31 13.39 9.67
N ILE A 482 -7.37 13.62 10.43
CA ILE A 482 -7.30 13.88 11.87
C ILE A 482 -7.10 12.57 12.62
N ASP A 483 -6.18 12.56 13.56
CA ASP A 483 -6.03 11.46 14.51
C ASP A 483 -7.04 11.61 15.66
N ALA A 484 -8.07 10.78 15.66
CA ALA A 484 -9.10 10.73 16.68
C ALA A 484 -8.67 9.96 17.95
N SER A 485 -7.42 9.50 18.02
CA SER A 485 -6.83 8.95 19.25
C SER A 485 -6.49 10.06 20.27
N SER A 486 -6.08 9.67 21.48
CA SER A 486 -5.56 10.62 22.47
C SER A 486 -4.18 11.21 22.13
N ASN A 487 -3.52 10.74 21.07
CA ASN A 487 -2.16 11.15 20.71
C ASN A 487 -2.14 12.37 19.77
N GLY A 488 -3.21 12.63 19.02
CA GLY A 488 -3.36 13.81 18.17
C GLY A 488 -2.30 13.92 17.06
N GLN A 489 -1.88 12.79 16.50
CA GLN A 489 -0.87 12.70 15.45
C GLN A 489 -1.50 12.76 14.05
N ASP A 490 -2.04 13.94 13.71
CA ASP A 490 -2.69 14.20 12.43
C ASP A 490 -1.76 13.88 11.23
N ALA A 491 -2.32 13.28 10.18
CA ALA A 491 -1.57 12.77 9.03
C ALA A 491 -1.82 13.61 7.77
N PRO A 492 -0.79 14.17 7.12
CA PRO A 492 -0.96 14.85 5.84
C PRO A 492 -1.35 13.89 4.72
N LEU A 493 -2.17 14.41 3.80
CA LEU A 493 -2.57 13.75 2.56
C LEU A 493 -1.66 14.20 1.42
N PHE A 494 -1.01 13.24 0.77
CA PHE A 494 -0.31 13.44 -0.51
C PHE A 494 -1.25 13.11 -1.66
N GLY A 495 -1.19 13.88 -2.75
CA GLY A 495 -2.00 13.63 -3.96
C GLY A 495 -3.50 13.93 -3.83
N ALA A 496 -3.96 14.38 -2.65
CA ALA A 496 -5.35 14.74 -2.36
C ALA A 496 -6.39 13.68 -2.77
N PRO A 497 -6.27 12.42 -2.28
CA PRO A 497 -7.31 11.41 -2.48
C PRO A 497 -8.69 11.96 -2.05
N PRO A 498 -9.73 11.83 -2.88
CA PRO A 498 -11.03 12.40 -2.57
C PRO A 498 -11.68 11.73 -1.37
N ARG A 499 -12.34 12.54 -0.53
CA ARG A 499 -13.27 12.06 0.49
C ARG A 499 -14.65 11.86 -0.09
N ARG A 500 -15.25 10.71 0.20
CA ARG A 500 -16.59 10.33 -0.24
C ARG A 500 -17.47 10.10 0.98
N SER A 501 -18.73 10.51 0.90
CA SER A 501 -19.71 10.17 1.93
C SER A 501 -20.35 8.83 1.62
N HIS A 502 -20.59 8.02 2.65
CA HIS A 502 -21.56 6.93 2.56
C HIS A 502 -22.95 7.51 2.28
N ARG A 503 -23.83 6.75 1.63
CA ARG A 503 -25.27 7.08 1.59
C ARG A 503 -25.94 6.48 2.82
N GLY A 504 -27.02 7.09 3.31
CA GLY A 504 -27.73 6.59 4.49
C GLY A 504 -28.16 5.13 4.36
N ALA A 505 -28.74 4.75 3.21
CA ALA A 505 -29.12 3.35 2.97
C ALA A 505 -27.93 2.37 2.93
N ALA A 506 -26.71 2.86 2.71
CA ALA A 506 -25.49 2.05 2.66
C ALA A 506 -24.71 2.03 3.99
N LEU A 507 -25.13 2.77 5.03
CA LEU A 507 -24.47 2.74 6.33
C LEU A 507 -24.53 1.32 6.93
N PHE A 508 -23.38 0.84 7.40
CA PHE A 508 -23.21 -0.50 7.97
C PHE A 508 -22.40 -0.51 9.27
N LYS A 509 -21.85 0.64 9.69
CA LYS A 509 -21.05 0.82 10.90
C LYS A 509 -21.52 2.03 11.72
N GLY A 510 -20.92 2.24 12.88
CA GLY A 510 -21.19 3.39 13.76
C GLY A 510 -22.52 3.31 14.49
N PHE A 511 -23.12 2.12 14.60
CA PHE A 511 -24.41 1.96 15.24
C PHE A 511 -24.36 2.10 16.76
N TYR A 512 -25.32 2.81 17.34
CA TYR A 512 -25.63 2.85 18.77
C TYR A 512 -27.04 2.30 19.03
N SER A 513 -27.30 1.79 20.24
CA SER A 513 -28.62 1.35 20.67
C SER A 513 -29.31 2.39 21.56
N SER A 514 -30.63 2.37 21.54
CA SER A 514 -31.47 3.24 22.37
C SER A 514 -32.82 2.58 22.64
N PHE A 515 -33.53 3.12 23.62
CA PHE A 515 -34.91 2.77 23.95
C PHE A 515 -35.91 3.67 23.20
N GLU A 516 -35.42 4.71 22.54
CA GLU A 516 -36.20 5.72 21.83
C GLU A 516 -36.53 5.27 20.40
N ARG A 517 -37.80 5.42 20.01
CA ARG A 517 -38.28 5.19 18.64
C ARG A 517 -39.34 6.25 18.28
N PRO A 518 -39.66 6.49 17.00
CA PRO A 518 -40.74 7.39 16.64
C PRO A 518 -42.07 6.98 17.28
N ALA A 519 -42.80 7.94 17.82
CA ALA A 519 -44.22 7.79 18.08
C ALA A 519 -44.92 7.68 16.71
N LEU A 520 -45.52 6.52 16.45
CA LEU A 520 -45.90 6.10 15.11
C LEU A 520 -47.33 5.59 15.12
N THR A 521 -48.12 6.03 14.14
CA THR A 521 -49.45 5.48 13.85
C THR A 521 -49.36 4.55 12.65
N PHE A 522 -49.68 3.28 12.85
CA PHE A 522 -49.77 2.30 11.77
C PHE A 522 -51.20 2.20 11.28
N ILE A 523 -51.43 2.30 9.97
CA ILE A 523 -52.77 2.18 9.38
C ILE A 523 -52.83 0.97 8.46
N ALA A 524 -53.68 0.01 8.82
CA ALA A 524 -54.02 -1.14 7.99
C ALA A 524 -55.37 -0.90 7.30
N GLY A 525 -55.42 -1.05 5.98
CA GLY A 525 -56.59 -0.62 5.22
C GLY A 525 -56.87 -1.42 3.96
N SER A 526 -58.13 -1.34 3.52
CA SER A 526 -58.62 -1.81 2.24
C SER A 526 -59.29 -0.64 1.49
N TYR A 527 -59.15 -0.63 0.18
CA TYR A 527 -59.57 0.47 -0.68
C TYR A 527 -60.38 -0.07 -1.85
N ALA A 528 -61.28 0.76 -2.40
CA ALA A 528 -62.17 0.35 -3.49
C ALA A 528 -61.40 0.02 -4.78
N GLU A 529 -60.27 0.68 -4.99
CA GLU A 529 -59.35 0.48 -6.11
C GLU A 529 -57.95 0.07 -5.63
N ASP A 530 -57.22 -0.63 -6.50
CA ASP A 530 -55.80 -0.88 -6.29
C ASP A 530 -55.01 0.46 -6.25
N PRO A 531 -53.98 0.57 -5.39
CA PRO A 531 -53.20 1.78 -5.28
C PRO A 531 -52.45 2.08 -6.58
N ILE A 532 -52.40 3.35 -6.95
CA ILE A 532 -51.65 3.83 -8.11
C ILE A 532 -50.29 4.31 -7.64
N GLU A 533 -49.23 3.74 -8.22
CA GLU A 533 -47.86 4.21 -8.03
C GLU A 533 -47.50 5.22 -9.13
N VAL A 534 -47.09 6.42 -8.73
CA VAL A 534 -46.62 7.49 -9.62
C VAL A 534 -45.13 7.67 -9.42
N THR A 535 -44.33 7.26 -10.41
CA THR A 535 -42.87 7.35 -10.36
C THR A 535 -42.36 8.68 -10.93
N SER A 536 -41.37 9.26 -10.27
CA SER A 536 -40.58 10.40 -10.73
C SER A 536 -39.09 10.07 -10.61
N THR A 537 -38.24 10.72 -11.38
CA THR A 537 -36.79 10.49 -11.35
C THR A 537 -36.06 11.66 -10.72
N VAL A 538 -35.14 11.37 -9.81
CA VAL A 538 -34.19 12.33 -9.25
C VAL A 538 -32.78 11.94 -9.67
N VAL A 539 -32.02 12.90 -10.17
CA VAL A 539 -30.61 12.68 -10.53
C VAL A 539 -29.72 13.29 -9.45
N ASP A 540 -28.79 12.49 -8.96
CA ASP A 540 -27.72 12.89 -8.07
C ASP A 540 -26.38 12.83 -8.81
N SER A 541 -25.39 13.58 -8.35
CA SER A 541 -24.08 13.68 -9.01
C SER A 541 -22.94 13.49 -8.02
N THR A 542 -21.99 12.64 -8.38
CA THR A 542 -20.74 12.44 -7.64
C THR A 542 -19.58 12.90 -8.52
N GLN A 543 -18.79 13.87 -8.05
CA GLN A 543 -17.64 14.36 -8.81
C GLN A 543 -16.59 13.26 -8.97
N ASN A 544 -16.04 13.04 -10.15
CA ASN A 544 -14.97 12.06 -10.35
C ASN A 544 -13.64 12.60 -9.77
N ALA A 545 -12.78 11.70 -9.31
CA ALA A 545 -11.44 12.06 -8.85
C ALA A 545 -10.62 12.64 -10.02
N PRO A 546 -9.83 13.72 -9.82
CA PRO A 546 -8.87 14.13 -10.82
C PRO A 546 -7.72 13.11 -10.92
N TYR A 547 -7.08 13.05 -12.07
CA TYR A 547 -5.82 12.33 -12.26
C TYR A 547 -4.65 13.25 -11.96
N ALA A 548 -3.63 12.70 -11.27
CA ALA A 548 -2.35 13.37 -11.16
C ALA A 548 -1.52 13.17 -12.43
N ILE A 549 -1.01 14.27 -12.96
CA ILE A 549 -0.14 14.31 -14.12
C ILE A 549 1.23 14.75 -13.62
N ILE A 550 2.14 13.80 -13.51
CA ILE A 550 3.51 14.03 -13.01
C ILE A 550 4.41 14.19 -14.21
N ARG A 551 5.02 15.37 -14.35
CA ARG A 551 6.00 15.65 -15.39
C ARG A 551 7.40 15.35 -14.87
N TYR A 552 8.19 14.67 -15.67
CA TYR A 552 9.59 14.39 -15.40
C TYR A 552 10.50 15.18 -16.33
N GLY A 553 11.72 15.40 -15.85
CA GLY A 553 12.79 16.01 -16.61
C GLY A 553 14.14 15.46 -16.17
N ILE A 554 15.18 15.81 -16.93
CA ILE A 554 16.56 15.47 -16.60
C ILE A 554 17.25 16.74 -16.15
N ASP A 555 17.81 16.73 -14.94
CA ASP A 555 18.52 17.88 -14.37
C ASP A 555 19.94 18.05 -14.97
N GLY A 556 20.65 19.11 -14.56
CA GLY A 556 22.01 19.37 -15.02
C GLY A 556 23.05 18.31 -14.63
N ASN A 557 22.72 17.45 -13.66
CA ASN A 557 23.56 16.33 -13.23
C ASN A 557 23.18 15.01 -13.94
N ASN A 558 22.25 15.06 -14.89
CA ASN A 558 21.71 13.92 -15.61
C ASN A 558 20.93 12.95 -14.71
N ALA A 559 20.32 13.48 -13.64
CA ALA A 559 19.38 12.76 -12.78
C ALA A 559 17.95 12.98 -13.26
N LEU A 560 17.14 11.92 -13.19
CA LEU A 560 15.70 12.00 -13.41
C LEU A 560 15.06 12.70 -12.21
N VAL A 561 14.27 13.74 -12.47
CA VAL A 561 13.57 14.52 -11.45
C VAL A 561 12.11 14.72 -11.84
N ALA A 562 11.20 14.67 -10.85
CA ALA A 562 9.84 15.16 -11.03
C ALA A 562 9.87 16.70 -11.03
N LEU A 563 9.38 17.31 -12.11
CA LEU A 563 9.39 18.76 -12.30
C LEU A 563 8.16 19.42 -11.68
N ASP A 564 6.99 18.89 -11.95
CA ASP A 564 5.71 19.37 -11.44
C ASP A 564 4.64 18.27 -11.46
N THR A 565 3.64 18.43 -10.58
CA THR A 565 2.43 17.60 -10.56
C THR A 565 1.22 18.49 -10.74
N GLN A 566 0.41 18.20 -11.75
CA GLN A 566 -0.84 18.88 -12.04
C GLN A 566 -2.01 17.91 -11.87
N PHE A 567 -3.21 18.45 -11.64
CA PHE A 567 -4.43 17.66 -11.50
C PHE A 567 -5.42 18.06 -12.59
N SER A 568 -5.94 17.08 -13.32
CA SER A 568 -6.96 17.30 -14.35
C SER A 568 -7.87 16.09 -14.47
N TRP A 569 -9.06 16.28 -15.05
CA TRP A 569 -10.01 15.18 -15.22
C TRP A 569 -9.82 14.53 -16.58
N TRP A 570 -10.03 13.21 -16.61
CA TRP A 570 -10.11 12.47 -17.85
C TRP A 570 -11.31 12.94 -18.65
N ALA A 571 -11.06 13.49 -19.84
CA ALA A 571 -12.10 13.95 -20.76
C ALA A 571 -12.73 12.76 -21.51
N THR A 572 -13.38 11.89 -20.75
CA THR A 572 -14.23 10.80 -21.25
C THR A 572 -15.70 11.14 -20.99
N ALA A 573 -16.61 10.42 -21.65
CA ALA A 573 -18.04 10.65 -21.45
C ALA A 573 -18.42 10.36 -19.98
N GLN A 574 -19.16 11.29 -19.38
CA GLN A 574 -19.71 11.14 -18.04
C GLN A 574 -20.85 10.14 -18.05
N LEU A 575 -20.94 9.30 -17.03
CA LEU A 575 -21.93 8.23 -16.98
C LEU A 575 -23.19 8.68 -16.24
N LEU A 576 -24.36 8.33 -16.76
CA LEU A 576 -25.62 8.29 -16.02
C LEU A 576 -25.94 6.84 -15.71
N LEU A 577 -25.94 6.47 -14.43
CA LEU A 577 -26.22 5.12 -13.96
C LEU A 577 -27.60 5.07 -13.26
N ASP A 578 -28.21 3.90 -13.19
CA ASP A 578 -29.32 3.65 -12.26
C ASP A 578 -28.82 3.45 -10.81
N GLU A 579 -29.74 3.21 -9.87
CA GLU A 579 -29.40 2.96 -8.46
C GLU A 579 -28.53 1.70 -8.30
N GLN A 580 -28.70 0.70 -9.15
CA GLN A 580 -27.95 -0.57 -9.13
C GLN A 580 -26.58 -0.46 -9.80
N GLY A 581 -26.26 0.68 -10.42
CA GLY A 581 -24.99 0.93 -11.11
C GLY A 581 -24.99 0.55 -12.59
N ASN A 582 -26.13 0.16 -13.17
CA ASN A 582 -26.20 -0.11 -14.60
C ASN A 582 -26.21 1.20 -15.39
N LEU A 583 -25.55 1.20 -16.55
CA LEU A 583 -25.49 2.35 -17.44
C LEU A 583 -26.86 2.65 -18.09
N LEU A 584 -27.34 3.88 -17.93
CA LEU A 584 -28.55 4.41 -18.58
C LEU A 584 -28.22 5.30 -19.78
N ASP A 585 -27.26 6.21 -19.62
CA ASP A 585 -26.85 7.15 -20.68
C ASP A 585 -25.41 7.66 -20.46
N THR A 586 -24.86 8.38 -21.44
CA THR A 586 -23.55 9.03 -21.35
C THR A 586 -23.61 10.48 -21.85
N TYR A 587 -22.97 11.40 -21.13
CA TYR A 587 -22.84 12.79 -21.54
C TYR A 587 -21.42 13.07 -22.06
N PRO A 588 -21.25 13.58 -23.29
CA PRO A 588 -19.93 13.82 -23.86
C PRO A 588 -19.19 14.95 -23.11
N VAL A 589 -17.89 14.77 -22.88
CA VAL A 589 -16.99 15.80 -22.37
C VAL A 589 -16.00 16.16 -23.46
N ALA A 590 -15.89 17.45 -23.78
CA ALA A 590 -14.89 17.93 -24.73
C ALA A 590 -13.50 17.99 -24.05
N ALA A 591 -12.50 17.36 -24.67
CA ALA A 591 -11.11 17.50 -24.24
C ALA A 591 -10.59 18.91 -24.55
N GLU A 592 -9.92 19.52 -23.58
CA GLU A 592 -9.20 20.78 -23.77
C GLU A 592 -7.82 20.56 -24.41
N GLY A 593 -7.27 19.36 -24.24
CA GLY A 593 -6.02 18.91 -24.84
C GLY A 593 -5.79 17.42 -24.58
N SER A 594 -4.62 16.93 -24.97
CA SER A 594 -4.19 15.56 -24.69
C SER A 594 -2.70 15.48 -24.41
N ILE A 595 -2.31 14.55 -23.54
CA ILE A 595 -0.90 14.26 -23.22
C ILE A 595 -0.59 12.86 -23.73
N THR A 596 0.39 12.76 -24.62
CA THR A 596 0.98 11.48 -25.04
C THR A 596 2.38 11.43 -24.44
N PRO A 597 2.64 10.60 -23.41
CA PRO A 597 3.97 10.50 -22.81
C PRO A 597 5.04 10.15 -23.87
N GLY A 598 6.07 10.98 -23.96
CA GLY A 598 7.32 10.70 -24.64
C GLY A 598 8.30 9.96 -23.73
N MET A 599 9.49 9.68 -24.26
CA MET A 599 10.55 8.99 -23.52
C MET A 599 11.76 9.88 -23.33
N LEU A 600 12.11 10.14 -22.08
CA LEU A 600 13.37 10.75 -21.69
C LEU A 600 14.48 9.71 -21.73
N ALA A 601 15.62 10.08 -22.29
CA ALA A 601 16.86 9.32 -22.16
C ALA A 601 17.75 10.01 -21.11
N TYR A 602 18.27 9.23 -20.18
CA TYR A 602 19.21 9.70 -19.16
C TYR A 602 20.25 8.61 -18.88
N TYR A 603 21.17 8.88 -17.96
CA TYR A 603 22.17 7.91 -17.55
C TYR A 603 22.22 7.77 -16.03
N GLN A 604 21.96 6.57 -15.55
CA GLN A 604 22.17 6.20 -14.14
C GLN A 604 23.66 6.12 -13.89
N LYS A 605 24.14 6.75 -12.82
CA LYS A 605 25.55 6.77 -12.40
C LYS A 605 25.76 5.82 -11.22
N GLN A 606 26.86 5.08 -11.25
CA GLN A 606 27.26 4.17 -10.19
C GLN A 606 28.79 4.12 -10.09
N ASP A 607 29.32 3.63 -8.96
CA ASP A 607 30.75 3.42 -8.80
C ASP A 607 31.28 2.46 -9.87
N ALA A 608 32.45 2.77 -10.42
CA ALA A 608 33.05 1.97 -11.48
C ALA A 608 33.54 0.62 -10.94
N LYS A 609 33.10 -0.46 -11.59
CA LYS A 609 33.39 -1.83 -11.17
C LYS A 609 34.16 -2.58 -12.27
N PHE A 610 35.31 -3.13 -11.90
CA PHE A 610 36.24 -3.81 -12.79
C PHE A 610 36.35 -5.28 -12.42
N GLU A 611 36.24 -6.15 -13.42
CA GLU A 611 36.44 -7.58 -13.24
C GLU A 611 37.92 -7.92 -13.35
N LEU A 612 38.56 -8.27 -12.23
CA LEU A 612 39.97 -8.68 -12.23
C LEU A 612 40.16 -10.11 -12.75
N LEU A 613 39.20 -10.99 -12.46
CA LEU A 613 39.32 -12.42 -12.71
C LEU A 613 37.94 -13.06 -12.90
N SER A 614 37.79 -13.82 -13.98
CA SER A 614 36.72 -14.83 -14.15
C SER A 614 37.32 -16.21 -13.94
N LEU A 615 37.04 -16.84 -12.79
CA LEU A 615 37.52 -18.18 -12.47
C LEU A 615 36.35 -19.14 -12.27
N VAL A 616 36.35 -20.27 -12.98
CA VAL A 616 35.47 -21.40 -12.65
C VAL A 616 36.20 -22.31 -11.67
N THR A 617 35.56 -22.66 -10.56
CA THR A 617 36.16 -23.51 -9.53
C THR A 617 36.52 -24.88 -10.10
N PRO A 618 37.67 -25.47 -9.70
CA PRO A 618 37.86 -26.91 -9.84
C PRO A 618 36.73 -27.64 -9.07
N TYR A 619 36.15 -28.67 -9.67
CA TYR A 619 35.00 -29.38 -9.11
C TYR A 619 35.12 -30.89 -9.29
N GLY A 620 34.36 -31.64 -8.50
CA GLY A 620 34.24 -33.09 -8.62
C GLY A 620 34.08 -33.81 -7.29
N ASN A 621 33.33 -34.92 -7.31
CA ASN A 621 33.14 -35.76 -6.13
C ASN A 621 34.47 -36.33 -5.63
N GLY A 622 34.75 -36.16 -4.34
CA GLY A 622 36.01 -36.58 -3.72
C GLY A 622 37.22 -35.69 -4.06
N LEU A 623 36.99 -34.49 -4.62
CA LEU A 623 38.06 -33.52 -4.85
C LEU A 623 38.72 -33.10 -3.54
N SER A 624 40.05 -33.06 -3.53
CA SER A 624 40.84 -32.51 -2.43
C SER A 624 41.83 -31.48 -2.97
N LEU A 625 41.75 -30.26 -2.44
CA LEU A 625 42.74 -29.21 -2.70
C LEU A 625 43.92 -29.24 -1.70
N GLY A 626 43.84 -30.12 -0.69
CA GLY A 626 44.82 -30.27 0.40
C GLY A 626 44.71 -29.19 1.47
N ALA A 627 45.32 -29.44 2.64
CA ALA A 627 45.17 -28.58 3.83
C ALA A 627 45.68 -27.14 3.66
N GLN A 628 46.61 -26.94 2.73
CA GLN A 628 47.17 -25.63 2.37
C GLN A 628 46.48 -24.99 1.15
N GLY A 629 45.44 -25.63 0.62
CA GLY A 629 44.76 -25.23 -0.60
C GLY A 629 45.64 -25.35 -1.87
N LYS A 630 45.05 -24.97 -3.00
CA LYS A 630 45.75 -24.78 -4.28
C LYS A 630 45.86 -23.30 -4.58
N THR A 631 47.03 -22.87 -5.04
CA THR A 631 47.31 -21.47 -5.36
C THR A 631 47.36 -21.27 -6.86
N PHE A 632 46.63 -20.27 -7.32
CA PHE A 632 46.68 -19.73 -8.67
C PHE A 632 47.28 -18.32 -8.60
N TRP A 633 48.13 -17.98 -9.57
CA TRP A 633 48.77 -16.68 -9.65
C TRP A 633 48.32 -15.98 -10.92
N PHE A 634 47.81 -14.77 -10.76
CA PHE A 634 47.35 -13.95 -11.87
C PHE A 634 48.16 -12.66 -11.92
N ASP A 635 48.67 -12.33 -13.09
CA ASP A 635 49.29 -11.03 -13.35
C ASP A 635 48.17 -10.01 -13.62
N VAL A 636 47.96 -9.10 -12.67
CA VAL A 636 46.93 -8.05 -12.73
C VAL A 636 47.55 -6.67 -12.87
N THR A 637 48.77 -6.59 -13.41
CA THR A 637 49.53 -5.33 -13.55
C THR A 637 48.78 -4.27 -14.37
N ASP A 638 47.94 -4.67 -15.33
CA ASP A 638 47.12 -3.73 -16.11
C ASP A 638 46.07 -2.97 -15.28
N TYR A 639 45.71 -3.49 -14.10
CA TYR A 639 44.80 -2.83 -13.16
C TYR A 639 45.52 -1.88 -12.20
N ALA A 640 46.83 -1.63 -12.41
CA ALA A 640 47.63 -0.77 -11.52
C ALA A 640 47.06 0.64 -11.34
N SER A 641 46.30 1.16 -12.30
CA SER A 641 45.64 2.48 -12.19
C SER A 641 44.44 2.49 -11.24
N VAL A 642 43.84 1.33 -10.97
CA VAL A 642 42.66 1.17 -10.09
C VAL A 642 43.03 0.53 -8.75
N LEU A 643 44.06 -0.30 -8.69
CA LEU A 643 44.54 -0.95 -7.47
C LEU A 643 45.37 0.01 -6.60
N ARG A 644 44.80 1.16 -6.23
CA ARG A 644 45.43 2.21 -5.40
C ARG A 644 44.42 2.83 -4.45
N GLY A 645 44.86 3.16 -3.25
CA GLY A 645 43.98 3.71 -2.22
C GLY A 645 42.94 2.71 -1.75
N GLU A 646 41.88 3.19 -1.10
CA GLU A 646 40.80 2.32 -0.64
C GLU A 646 39.93 1.87 -1.82
N LYS A 647 39.66 0.56 -1.89
CA LYS A 647 38.82 -0.07 -2.92
C LYS A 647 37.99 -1.18 -2.31
N PHE A 648 36.80 -1.41 -2.87
CA PHE A 648 35.95 -2.52 -2.47
C PHE A 648 36.24 -3.74 -3.34
N LEU A 649 36.68 -4.85 -2.75
CA LEU A 649 36.85 -6.13 -3.45
C LEU A 649 35.65 -7.02 -3.16
N SER A 650 35.16 -7.75 -4.17
CA SER A 650 34.13 -8.78 -4.00
C SER A 650 34.39 -10.00 -4.87
N VAL A 651 33.95 -11.18 -4.40
CA VAL A 651 33.80 -12.38 -5.22
C VAL A 651 32.30 -12.61 -5.43
N GLU A 652 31.88 -12.78 -6.68
CA GLU A 652 30.47 -12.82 -7.06
C GLU A 652 30.17 -13.94 -8.07
N LEU A 653 28.90 -14.00 -8.50
CA LEU A 653 28.36 -14.88 -9.54
C LEU A 653 28.14 -16.35 -9.13
N GLY A 654 28.03 -16.61 -7.83
CA GLY A 654 27.48 -17.85 -7.25
C GLY A 654 28.52 -18.75 -6.59
N GLY A 655 29.79 -18.60 -6.96
CA GLY A 655 30.91 -19.38 -6.42
C GLY A 655 31.47 -18.88 -5.10
N GLN A 656 31.10 -17.67 -4.68
CA GLN A 656 31.77 -16.98 -3.58
C GLN A 656 31.83 -17.79 -2.27
N TYR A 657 30.79 -18.56 -1.93
CA TYR A 657 30.74 -19.36 -0.69
C TYR A 657 30.98 -20.85 -0.90
N GLN A 658 31.35 -21.25 -2.12
CA GLN A 658 31.44 -22.67 -2.45
C GLN A 658 32.74 -23.26 -1.94
N GLU A 659 33.80 -22.46 -1.85
CA GLU A 659 35.11 -22.83 -1.29
C GLU A 659 35.67 -21.75 -0.34
N GLU A 660 36.69 -22.11 0.42
CA GLU A 660 37.46 -21.18 1.26
C GLU A 660 38.53 -20.47 0.43
N LEU A 661 38.62 -19.14 0.54
CA LEU A 661 39.47 -18.31 -0.32
C LEU A 661 40.47 -17.48 0.51
N ASP A 662 41.75 -17.47 0.13
CA ASP A 662 42.78 -16.53 0.60
C ASP A 662 43.33 -15.79 -0.61
N ILE A 663 43.06 -14.48 -0.69
CA ILE A 663 43.45 -13.63 -1.81
C ILE A 663 44.42 -12.56 -1.32
N ARG A 664 45.58 -12.47 -1.98
CA ARG A 664 46.63 -11.47 -1.70
C ARG A 664 47.12 -10.81 -2.98
N PHE A 665 47.54 -9.57 -2.86
CA PHE A 665 48.18 -8.83 -3.95
C PHE A 665 49.64 -8.53 -3.59
N TYR A 666 50.53 -8.79 -4.54
CA TYR A 666 51.97 -8.55 -4.41
C TYR A 666 52.35 -7.46 -5.39
N PHE A 667 52.65 -6.28 -4.86
CA PHE A 667 53.08 -5.10 -5.60
C PHE A 667 54.60 -5.09 -5.65
N ILE A 668 55.16 -5.58 -6.74
CA ILE A 668 56.60 -5.77 -6.92
C ILE A 668 57.15 -4.51 -7.59
N LYS A 669 57.94 -3.70 -6.86
CA LYS A 669 58.50 -2.45 -7.40
C LYS A 669 59.49 -2.73 -8.54
N GLY A 670 59.45 -1.88 -9.55
CA GLY A 670 60.35 -1.95 -10.71
C GLY A 670 59.75 -1.30 -11.95
N THR A 671 60.42 -1.43 -13.08
CA THR A 671 59.98 -0.85 -14.35
C THR A 671 58.86 -1.71 -14.96
N PRO A 672 57.66 -1.17 -15.18
CA PRO A 672 56.54 -1.95 -15.73
C PRO A 672 56.85 -2.38 -17.19
N PRO A 673 56.30 -3.52 -17.64
CA PRO A 673 56.50 -4.00 -19.01
C PRO A 673 55.87 -3.06 -20.07
N ARG A 674 54.93 -2.21 -19.67
CA ARG A 674 54.28 -1.15 -20.46
C ARG A 674 53.76 -0.06 -19.56
N ASP A 675 53.65 1.16 -20.08
CA ASP A 675 53.03 2.27 -19.35
C ASP A 675 51.50 2.20 -19.45
N VAL A 676 50.84 1.97 -18.32
CA VAL A 676 49.38 1.86 -18.24
C VAL A 676 48.80 3.20 -17.84
N LEU A 677 48.31 3.95 -18.83
CA LEU A 677 47.79 5.30 -18.63
C LEU A 677 46.43 5.33 -17.89
N GLY A 678 45.70 4.22 -17.91
CA GLY A 678 44.41 4.09 -17.25
C GLY A 678 43.62 2.90 -17.77
N ILE A 679 42.55 2.57 -17.07
CA ILE A 679 41.55 1.59 -17.47
C ILE A 679 40.17 2.25 -17.43
N GLN A 680 39.36 1.95 -18.42
CA GLN A 680 37.99 2.43 -18.51
C GLN A 680 37.12 1.31 -19.05
N ASN A 681 36.02 1.04 -18.36
CA ASN A 681 34.99 0.17 -18.88
C ASN A 681 34.35 0.83 -20.11
N ILE A 682 34.17 0.05 -21.18
CA ILE A 682 33.34 0.51 -22.30
C ILE A 682 31.90 0.59 -21.80
N TRP A 683 31.41 -0.44 -21.11
CA TRP A 683 30.13 -0.48 -20.41
C TRP A 683 30.33 -0.98 -18.98
N PRO A 684 29.50 -0.55 -18.03
CA PRO A 684 29.55 -1.11 -16.68
C PRO A 684 29.25 -2.59 -16.72
N PHE A 685 29.84 -3.34 -15.78
CA PHE A 685 29.58 -4.76 -15.63
C PHE A 685 28.08 -5.00 -15.37
N ARG A 686 27.41 -5.61 -16.35
CA ARG A 686 25.99 -5.99 -16.30
C ARG A 686 25.75 -7.25 -17.13
N ARG A 687 24.64 -7.94 -16.83
CA ARG A 687 24.13 -9.07 -17.60
C ARG A 687 22.82 -8.66 -18.28
N GLY A 688 22.67 -8.99 -19.55
CA GLY A 688 21.45 -8.76 -20.33
C GLY A 688 21.03 -10.04 -21.04
N TRP A 689 19.73 -10.22 -21.24
CA TRP A 689 19.21 -11.25 -22.13
C TRP A 689 19.47 -10.88 -23.59
N PHE A 690 19.46 -11.90 -24.47
CA PHE A 690 19.88 -11.74 -25.86
C PHE A 690 19.10 -10.66 -26.62
N ASP A 691 17.79 -10.61 -26.44
CA ASP A 691 16.88 -9.59 -27.00
C ASP A 691 17.24 -8.18 -26.53
N GLN A 692 17.53 -8.01 -25.24
CA GLN A 692 17.91 -6.72 -24.67
C GLN A 692 19.26 -6.21 -25.17
N ILE A 693 20.18 -7.13 -25.49
CA ILE A 693 21.48 -6.80 -26.09
C ILE A 693 21.29 -6.40 -27.56
N GLN A 694 20.47 -7.12 -28.32
CA GLN A 694 20.17 -6.78 -29.72
C GLN A 694 19.49 -5.42 -29.88
N ASP A 695 18.69 -5.04 -28.89
CA ASP A 695 17.99 -3.75 -28.82
C ASP A 695 18.87 -2.60 -28.28
N ASP A 696 20.18 -2.80 -28.08
CA ASP A 696 21.11 -1.81 -27.51
C ASP A 696 20.67 -1.27 -26.12
N ARG A 697 19.93 -2.05 -25.33
CA ARG A 697 19.44 -1.62 -24.00
C ARG A 697 20.50 -1.71 -22.91
N PHE A 698 21.47 -2.61 -23.04
CA PHE A 698 22.56 -2.82 -22.06
C PHE A 698 23.96 -2.45 -22.56
N PHE A 699 24.18 -2.59 -23.87
CA PHE A 699 25.47 -2.32 -24.51
C PHE A 699 25.28 -1.35 -25.66
N GLU A 700 24.79 -0.14 -25.35
CA GLU A 700 24.53 0.87 -26.36
C GLU A 700 25.82 1.28 -27.09
N PRO A 701 25.74 1.66 -28.37
CA PRO A 701 26.91 2.16 -29.09
C PRO A 701 27.57 3.33 -28.36
N ARG A 702 28.87 3.22 -28.08
CA ARG A 702 29.67 4.26 -27.41
C ARG A 702 30.78 4.76 -28.31
N GLN A 703 30.96 6.09 -28.32
CA GLN A 703 32.13 6.72 -28.91
C GLN A 703 33.14 6.98 -27.80
N LEU A 704 34.31 6.35 -27.92
CA LEU A 704 35.40 6.53 -26.97
C LEU A 704 36.44 7.48 -27.58
N PRO A 705 36.79 8.58 -26.91
CA PRO A 705 37.94 9.35 -27.32
C PRO A 705 39.18 8.48 -27.13
N LEU A 706 39.97 8.30 -28.18
CA LEU A 706 41.32 7.76 -28.02
C LEU A 706 42.10 8.80 -27.22
N ARG A 707 42.45 8.47 -25.96
CA ARG A 707 43.36 9.31 -25.17
C ARG A 707 44.70 9.34 -25.92
N ALA A 708 45.05 10.51 -26.43
CA ALA A 708 46.32 10.78 -27.09
C ALA A 708 47.45 10.95 -26.07
#